data_AF-A0A150TA60-F1
#
_entry.id   AF-A0A150TA60-F1
#
_cell.length_a   1.000
_cell.length_b   1.000
_cell.length_c   1.000
_cell.angle_alpha   90.00
_cell.angle_beta   90.00
_cell.angle_gamma   90.00
#
_symmetry.space_group_name_H-M   'P 1'
#
loop_
_entity.id
_entity.type
_entity.pdbx_description
1 polymer ?
#
loop_
_entity_poly.entity_id
_entity_poly.type
_entity_poly.pdbx_seq_one_letter_code
_entity_poly.pdbx_strand_id
1 'polypeptide(L)'
;MGRQLLLLPLTALAMLTFAGAAAASEWHTVPPSSVSTDPSLRVAGGARSAAEAYLKRAVSELRLQGVSLRYERELQDGDHRTVRFAQFHAGLPVLGGAAAVHVAPGGRVELVVLDVARDLSVPAAPKYREEAARSAVEATYGMSLPERPSAALAVFPEAETGGKLVWVVDVRSELGGERFLVDAHAGKIVHRRSLAVHARGRVYPISSAVTPRLEDRELVDLDAGDPQTLSGWGGNLRVVNYVDGDLMSGVPLTLEQRVGPNAGEDFLYDPPRSADDARDEFAQVGVYYHLTRMRDYFTTAHQLDMASPSWKLVAIANMLESGRPMDNAFFSPMGSEAPFSAPNLIAIGQGSFFDFSDDSDVFLHEFTHYVTANAVGYSEGQFAVSEYGLSPWAGSIDEGLADYFACTVNGDSTLGEASLEPFGAQRELSEDVKVCPDDLVGEVHDDGELIGSLAWSLHEKFGAELGDKLVWSALTLLTRNASLGDFAKALTRATDKLVGSGELTAADADTVAALLKSRGLDDCEEVLDLSGGKSRRTHMFGIESLVYGTGASCVEWRRQLSLQSLFHFKSTPDRTAKGIRFTVELEPRGGTDLDWSIYVRSGRHVGFAMGDVMPEARNYDYSVEGITDTYGEIVIDETSDPPFDPTQTYYMVIGHANCPSTAVSVDSAD
;
A
#
# COMPACT_ATOMS: atom_id res chain seq x y z
N MET A 1 -42.42 -12.33 16.67
CA MET A 1 -41.99 -13.75 16.62
C MET A 1 -41.13 -13.91 15.37
N GLY A 2 -39.84 -14.26 15.39
CA GLY A 2 -38.89 -14.50 16.46
C GLY A 2 -37.45 -14.48 15.89
N ARG A 3 -36.50 -14.07 16.76
CA ARG A 3 -35.01 -14.17 16.74
C ARG A 3 -34.26 -13.38 15.66
N GLN A 4 -33.60 -12.25 15.95
CA GLN A 4 -32.34 -11.98 16.71
C GLN A 4 -31.04 -12.51 16.07
N LEU A 5 -30.27 -11.54 15.54
CA LEU A 5 -28.80 -11.32 15.55
C LEU A 5 -27.86 -12.51 15.83
N LEU A 6 -26.94 -12.74 14.89
CA LEU A 6 -25.48 -12.58 15.10
C LEU A 6 -24.72 -12.79 13.77
N LEU A 7 -24.26 -11.66 13.21
CA LEU A 7 -23.20 -11.57 12.20
C LEU A 7 -21.86 -11.50 12.96
N LEU A 8 -20.90 -12.32 12.57
CA LEU A 8 -19.47 -12.15 12.87
C LEU A 8 -18.70 -12.43 11.58
N PRO A 9 -17.84 -11.51 11.10
CA PRO A 9 -17.02 -11.72 9.93
C PRO A 9 -15.81 -12.59 10.26
N LEU A 10 -15.57 -13.55 9.36
CA LEU A 10 -14.38 -14.40 9.28
C LEU A 10 -13.22 -13.58 8.68
N THR A 11 -12.61 -12.67 9.45
CA THR A 11 -11.41 -11.91 9.03
C THR A 11 -10.42 -11.77 10.18
N ALA A 12 -10.01 -12.90 10.75
CA ALA A 12 -8.94 -12.94 11.76
C ALA A 12 -7.90 -14.06 11.54
N LEU A 13 -7.93 -14.80 10.42
CA LEU A 13 -7.19 -16.06 10.31
C LEU A 13 -5.86 -16.02 9.53
N ALA A 14 -5.39 -14.86 9.05
CA ALA A 14 -4.08 -14.78 8.37
C ALA A 14 -2.98 -14.06 9.19
N MET A 15 -3.32 -13.29 10.24
CA MET A 15 -2.32 -12.72 11.18
C MET A 15 -2.10 -13.57 12.46
N LEU A 16 -2.66 -14.78 12.51
CA LEU A 16 -2.50 -15.72 13.62
C LEU A 16 -1.52 -16.85 13.24
N THR A 17 -0.38 -16.52 12.65
CA THR A 17 0.72 -17.49 12.55
C THR A 17 1.66 -17.31 13.75
N PHE A 18 1.35 -18.08 14.79
CA PHE A 18 2.15 -18.36 16.00
C PHE A 18 2.23 -17.27 17.10
N ALA A 19 1.09 -16.65 17.42
CA ALA A 19 0.85 -16.33 18.83
C ALA A 19 0.63 -17.66 19.57
N GLY A 20 1.65 -18.16 20.29
CA GLY A 20 1.43 -19.21 21.27
C GLY A 20 0.28 -18.77 22.19
N ALA A 21 -0.68 -19.65 22.45
CA ALA A 21 -1.86 -19.31 23.24
C ALA A 21 -1.46 -18.66 24.57
N ALA A 22 -1.59 -17.32 24.65
CA ALA A 22 -1.46 -16.60 25.91
C ALA A 22 -2.72 -16.92 26.73
N ALA A 23 -2.65 -17.99 27.53
CA ALA A 23 -3.61 -18.18 28.59
C ALA A 23 -3.45 -17.02 29.57
N ALA A 24 -4.55 -16.39 29.99
CA ALA A 24 -4.49 -15.42 31.08
C ALA A 24 -3.89 -16.10 32.32
N SER A 25 -2.93 -15.45 32.99
CA SER A 25 -2.30 -16.01 34.19
C SER A 25 -3.35 -16.37 35.25
N GLU A 26 -3.15 -17.46 35.97
CA GLU A 26 -4.05 -17.91 37.03
C GLU A 26 -3.71 -17.20 38.35
N TRP A 27 -4.68 -16.46 38.92
CA TRP A 27 -4.52 -15.77 40.20
C TRP A 27 -5.26 -16.51 41.31
N HIS A 28 -4.50 -16.96 42.32
CA HIS A 28 -4.99 -17.74 43.45
C HIS A 28 -4.81 -16.94 44.74
N THR A 29 -5.88 -16.30 45.21
CA THR A 29 -5.88 -15.63 46.52
C THR A 29 -5.94 -16.67 47.63
N VAL A 30 -5.10 -16.51 48.65
CA VAL A 30 -4.96 -17.47 49.74
C VAL A 30 -5.67 -16.93 50.99
N PRO A 31 -6.83 -17.50 51.38
CA PRO A 31 -7.55 -17.03 52.55
C PRO A 31 -6.77 -17.28 53.85
N PRO A 32 -6.88 -16.41 54.87
CA PRO A 32 -6.23 -16.59 56.16
C PRO A 32 -6.60 -17.89 56.91
N SER A 33 -7.73 -18.51 56.54
CA SER A 33 -8.25 -19.76 57.11
C SER A 33 -7.83 -21.01 56.32
N SER A 34 -7.02 -20.87 55.26
CA SER A 34 -6.61 -22.00 54.45
C SER A 34 -5.74 -22.98 55.25
N VAL A 35 -6.06 -24.28 55.16
CA VAL A 35 -5.31 -25.36 55.82
C VAL A 35 -3.83 -25.37 55.40
N SER A 36 -3.51 -24.83 54.22
CA SER A 36 -2.13 -24.69 53.72
C SER A 36 -1.34 -23.52 54.34
N THR A 37 -1.99 -22.69 55.16
CA THR A 37 -1.42 -21.53 55.88
C THR A 37 -1.31 -21.72 57.40
N ASP A 38 -1.50 -22.94 57.92
CA ASP A 38 -1.43 -23.26 59.35
C ASP A 38 -0.18 -22.65 60.03
N PRO A 39 -0.36 -21.77 61.04
CA PRO A 39 0.74 -21.12 61.76
C PRO A 39 1.74 -22.10 62.39
N SER A 40 1.30 -23.32 62.74
CA SER A 40 2.14 -24.39 63.30
C SER A 40 3.09 -25.03 62.28
N LEU A 41 2.89 -24.76 60.98
CA LEU A 41 3.68 -25.26 59.85
C LEU A 41 4.54 -24.18 59.19
N ARG A 42 4.68 -23.01 59.83
CA ARG A 42 5.59 -21.94 59.38
C ARG A 42 7.03 -22.45 59.41
N VAL A 43 7.65 -22.54 58.24
CA VAL A 43 9.07 -22.90 58.13
C VAL A 43 9.89 -21.70 58.63
N ALA A 44 10.78 -21.94 59.60
CA ALA A 44 11.79 -20.95 59.98
C ALA A 44 12.77 -20.79 58.81
N GLY A 45 12.56 -19.79 57.95
CA GLY A 45 13.40 -19.60 56.77
C GLY A 45 12.93 -18.58 55.74
N GLY A 46 12.66 -17.32 56.12
CA GLY A 46 12.42 -16.23 55.15
C GLY A 46 11.25 -16.44 54.18
N ALA A 47 11.04 -15.50 53.25
CA ALA A 47 9.92 -15.55 52.30
C ALA A 47 10.06 -16.68 51.27
N ARG A 48 11.28 -16.92 50.77
CA ARG A 48 11.57 -18.05 49.88
C ARG A 48 11.11 -19.41 50.42
N SER A 49 11.50 -19.79 51.65
CA SER A 49 11.13 -21.12 52.17
C SER A 49 9.64 -21.23 52.44
N ALA A 50 8.97 -20.13 52.81
CA ALA A 50 7.52 -20.09 52.95
C ALA A 50 6.82 -20.34 51.60
N ALA A 51 7.29 -19.71 50.53
CA ALA A 51 6.77 -19.88 49.18
C ALA A 51 6.98 -21.31 48.64
N GLU A 52 8.21 -21.85 48.75
CA GLU A 52 8.52 -23.23 48.34
C GLU A 52 7.66 -24.25 49.10
N ALA A 53 7.51 -24.07 50.41
CA ALA A 53 6.70 -24.95 51.24
C ALA A 53 5.19 -24.88 50.88
N TYR A 54 4.69 -23.68 50.56
CA TYR A 54 3.31 -23.51 50.13
C TYR A 54 3.04 -24.19 48.79
N LEU A 55 3.86 -23.91 47.76
CA LEU A 55 3.71 -24.51 46.42
C LEU A 55 3.71 -26.04 46.48
N LYS A 56 4.58 -26.63 47.34
CA LYS A 56 4.64 -28.08 47.54
C LYS A 56 3.40 -28.67 48.20
N ARG A 57 2.74 -27.93 49.10
CA ARG A 57 1.50 -28.39 49.77
C ARG A 57 0.28 -28.21 48.88
N ALA A 58 0.23 -27.11 48.14
CA ALA A 58 -0.89 -26.75 47.27
C ALA A 58 -0.80 -27.38 45.87
N VAL A 59 0.06 -28.39 45.65
CA VAL A 59 0.27 -29.02 44.32
C VAL A 59 -1.05 -29.46 43.66
N SER A 60 -1.98 -30.04 44.43
CA SER A 60 -3.26 -30.48 43.88
C SER A 60 -4.24 -29.33 43.63
N GLU A 61 -4.27 -28.36 44.54
CA GLU A 61 -5.13 -27.16 44.44
C GLU A 61 -4.74 -26.29 43.23
N LEU A 62 -3.43 -26.11 43.04
CA LEU A 62 -2.84 -25.30 41.98
C LEU A 62 -2.58 -26.07 40.68
N ARG A 63 -2.92 -27.37 40.65
CA ARG A 63 -2.68 -28.27 39.51
C ARG A 63 -1.22 -28.27 39.04
N LEU A 64 -0.27 -28.37 39.96
CA LEU A 64 1.17 -28.35 39.69
C LEU A 64 1.79 -29.75 39.57
N GLN A 65 0.99 -30.80 39.38
CA GLN A 65 1.51 -32.15 39.18
C GLN A 65 2.39 -32.19 37.92
N GLY A 66 3.62 -32.69 38.05
CA GLY A 66 4.58 -32.72 36.94
C GLY A 66 5.22 -31.37 36.59
N VAL A 67 4.79 -30.27 37.21
CA VAL A 67 5.39 -28.94 37.00
C VAL A 67 6.60 -28.78 37.91
N SER A 68 7.78 -28.59 37.32
CA SER A 68 9.02 -28.31 38.06
C SER A 68 9.28 -26.81 38.11
N LEU A 69 9.08 -26.20 39.28
CA LEU A 69 9.41 -24.80 39.55
C LEU A 69 10.74 -24.69 40.29
N ARG A 70 11.59 -23.75 39.88
CA ARG A 70 12.86 -23.43 40.55
C ARG A 70 12.88 -21.97 40.95
N TYR A 71 13.35 -21.70 42.17
CA TYR A 71 13.53 -20.33 42.66
C TYR A 71 14.41 -19.53 41.70
N GLU A 72 13.95 -18.33 41.36
CA GLU A 72 14.67 -17.40 40.50
C GLU A 72 15.19 -16.22 41.33
N ARG A 73 14.28 -15.47 41.97
CA ARG A 73 14.61 -14.26 42.72
C ARG A 73 13.54 -13.91 43.76
N GLU A 74 13.88 -13.00 44.67
CA GLU A 74 12.94 -12.40 45.62
C GLU A 74 12.93 -10.88 45.43
N LEU A 75 11.73 -10.29 45.34
CA LEU A 75 11.52 -8.86 45.16
C LEU A 75 10.90 -8.26 46.42
N GLN A 76 11.36 -7.09 46.84
CA GLN A 76 10.77 -6.38 47.97
C GLN A 76 9.57 -5.54 47.53
N ASP A 77 8.49 -5.60 48.29
CA ASP A 77 7.31 -4.75 48.09
C ASP A 77 6.79 -4.29 49.46
N GLY A 78 7.27 -3.13 49.92
CA GLY A 78 7.08 -2.68 51.31
C GLY A 78 7.57 -3.73 52.32
N ASP A 79 6.67 -4.15 53.21
CA ASP A 79 6.91 -5.22 54.19
C ASP A 79 6.68 -6.63 53.62
N HIS A 80 6.17 -6.74 52.39
CA HIS A 80 5.97 -8.01 51.69
C HIS A 80 7.18 -8.38 50.85
N ARG A 81 7.23 -9.66 50.49
CA ARG A 81 8.20 -10.23 49.57
C ARG A 81 7.49 -11.00 48.49
N THR A 82 7.86 -10.75 47.26
CA THR A 82 7.39 -11.52 46.11
C THR A 82 8.48 -12.48 45.67
N VAL A 83 8.24 -13.77 45.83
CA VAL A 83 9.16 -14.85 45.43
C VAL A 83 8.80 -15.30 44.03
N ARG A 84 9.77 -15.26 43.11
CA ARG A 84 9.63 -15.64 41.70
C ARG A 84 10.25 -17.00 41.46
N PHE A 85 9.58 -17.81 40.65
CA PHE A 85 10.04 -19.12 40.21
C PHE A 85 9.95 -19.21 38.69
N ALA A 86 10.94 -19.82 38.06
CA ALA A 86 10.89 -20.19 36.66
C ALA A 86 10.54 -21.68 36.54
N GLN A 87 9.78 -22.04 35.50
CA GLN A 87 9.45 -23.41 35.18
C GLN A 87 10.55 -24.08 34.37
N PHE A 88 10.80 -25.35 34.67
CA PHE A 88 11.73 -26.21 33.95
C PHE A 88 11.08 -27.51 33.50
N HIS A 89 11.49 -28.02 32.34
CA HIS A 89 11.16 -29.36 31.84
C HIS A 89 12.45 -30.10 31.52
N ALA A 90 12.65 -31.27 32.13
CA ALA A 90 13.88 -32.06 32.00
C ALA A 90 15.19 -31.26 32.21
N GLY A 91 15.15 -30.22 33.05
CA GLY A 91 16.29 -29.36 33.35
C GLY A 91 16.47 -28.15 32.44
N LEU A 92 15.67 -28.02 31.39
CA LEU A 92 15.64 -26.88 30.47
C LEU A 92 14.58 -25.85 30.88
N PRO A 93 14.82 -24.54 30.71
CA PRO A 93 13.82 -23.51 30.98
C PRO A 93 12.62 -23.66 30.03
N VAL A 94 11.42 -23.50 30.57
CA VAL A 94 10.18 -23.39 29.77
C VAL A 94 9.94 -21.91 29.51
N LEU A 95 9.84 -21.53 28.23
CA LEU A 95 9.60 -20.14 27.83
C LEU A 95 8.22 -19.67 28.31
N GLY A 96 8.16 -18.50 28.95
CA GLY A 96 6.94 -17.96 29.56
C GLY A 96 6.52 -18.63 30.88
N GLY A 97 6.98 -19.85 31.15
CA GLY A 97 6.62 -20.63 32.32
C GLY A 97 7.18 -20.06 33.63
N ALA A 98 6.34 -19.52 34.49
CA ALA A 98 6.72 -18.92 35.76
C ALA A 98 5.64 -19.04 36.86
N ALA A 99 6.09 -18.89 38.11
CA ALA A 99 5.22 -18.75 39.27
C ALA A 99 5.68 -17.64 40.19
N ALA A 100 4.72 -17.10 40.93
CA ALA A 100 4.82 -15.82 41.58
C ALA A 100 4.10 -15.88 42.92
N VAL A 101 4.83 -15.88 44.03
CA VAL A 101 4.25 -16.05 45.37
C VAL A 101 4.46 -14.79 46.19
N HIS A 102 3.37 -14.14 46.58
CA HIS A 102 3.39 -12.95 47.44
C HIS A 102 3.28 -13.37 48.91
N VAL A 103 4.27 -12.95 49.70
CA VAL A 103 4.48 -13.39 51.08
C VAL A 103 4.49 -12.18 52.01
N ALA A 104 3.58 -12.17 52.97
CA ALA A 104 3.48 -11.18 54.03
C ALA A 104 4.49 -11.38 55.16
N PRO A 105 4.71 -10.36 56.01
CA PRO A 105 5.52 -10.49 57.22
C PRO A 105 5.16 -11.72 58.06
N GLY A 106 6.19 -12.42 58.55
CA GLY A 106 6.01 -13.66 59.31
C GLY A 106 5.75 -14.91 58.47
N GLY A 107 5.94 -14.84 57.14
CA GLY A 107 5.97 -16.00 56.24
C GLY A 107 4.59 -16.50 55.79
N ARG A 108 3.56 -15.66 55.84
CA ARG A 108 2.21 -16.00 55.37
C ARG A 108 2.11 -15.74 53.86
N VAL A 109 1.70 -16.76 53.09
CA VAL A 109 1.40 -16.59 51.66
C VAL A 109 -0.01 -16.04 51.49
N GLU A 110 -0.18 -15.01 50.68
CA GLU A 110 -1.46 -14.33 50.45
C GLU A 110 -1.95 -14.43 49.01
N LEU A 111 -1.03 -14.57 48.06
CA LEU A 111 -1.35 -14.66 46.64
C LEU A 111 -0.34 -15.56 45.92
N VAL A 112 -0.84 -16.40 45.02
CA VAL A 112 -0.03 -17.11 44.04
C VAL A 112 -0.54 -16.78 42.64
N VAL A 113 0.37 -16.34 41.77
CA VAL A 113 0.11 -16.15 40.34
C VAL A 113 0.88 -17.23 39.57
N LEU A 114 0.20 -17.93 38.66
CA LEU A 114 0.78 -19.01 37.87
C LEU A 114 0.58 -18.74 36.39
N ASP A 115 1.65 -18.91 35.64
CA ASP A 115 1.64 -19.03 34.19
C ASP A 115 2.56 -20.20 33.84
N VAL A 116 2.01 -21.43 33.90
CA VAL A 116 2.81 -22.66 33.81
C VAL A 116 2.25 -23.58 32.74
N ALA A 117 3.14 -24.15 31.93
CA ALA A 117 2.78 -25.16 30.95
C ALA A 117 2.63 -26.52 31.63
N ARG A 118 1.47 -27.14 31.48
CA ARG A 118 1.20 -28.48 32.04
C ARG A 118 1.34 -29.52 30.94
N ASP A 119 1.53 -30.78 31.34
CA ASP A 119 1.54 -31.92 30.42
C ASP A 119 2.62 -31.86 29.32
N LEU A 120 3.75 -31.21 29.60
CA LEU A 120 4.90 -31.18 28.69
C LEU A 120 5.48 -32.59 28.48
N SER A 121 5.59 -33.01 27.22
CA SER A 121 6.06 -34.34 26.83
C SER A 121 7.23 -34.32 25.83
N VAL A 122 7.67 -33.13 25.42
CA VAL A 122 8.74 -32.95 24.43
C VAL A 122 10.08 -33.56 24.87
N PRO A 123 10.81 -34.28 23.98
CA PRO A 123 12.15 -34.75 24.26
C PRO A 123 13.16 -33.60 24.40
N ALA A 124 13.96 -33.61 25.47
CA ALA A 124 14.93 -32.54 25.76
C ALA A 124 16.27 -32.65 25.02
N ALA A 125 16.50 -33.74 24.27
CA ALA A 125 17.71 -33.92 23.49
C ALA A 125 17.55 -33.29 22.10
N PRO A 126 18.38 -32.32 21.69
CA PRO A 126 18.29 -31.71 20.37
C PRO A 126 18.84 -32.65 19.28
N LYS A 127 18.22 -32.63 18.10
CA LYS A 127 18.74 -33.33 16.89
C LYS A 127 19.74 -32.44 16.16
N TYR A 128 19.44 -31.14 16.08
CA TYR A 128 20.30 -30.13 15.49
C TYR A 128 21.05 -29.36 16.56
N ARG A 129 22.35 -29.16 16.34
CA ARG A 129 23.21 -28.41 17.25
C ARG A 129 22.98 -26.91 17.12
N GLU A 130 23.51 -26.17 18.09
CA GLU A 130 23.48 -24.72 18.15
C GLU A 130 23.98 -24.06 16.86
N GLU A 131 25.04 -24.59 16.25
CA GLU A 131 25.62 -24.05 15.01
C GLU A 131 24.62 -24.09 13.85
N ALA A 132 23.83 -25.16 13.75
CA ALA A 132 22.81 -25.28 12.70
C ALA A 132 21.66 -24.29 12.92
N ALA A 133 21.30 -24.01 14.18
CA ALA A 133 20.29 -23.00 14.50
C ALA A 133 20.78 -21.58 14.14
N ARG A 134 22.05 -21.28 14.40
CA ARG A 134 22.67 -20.01 14.00
C ARG A 134 22.69 -19.86 12.48
N SER A 135 23.12 -20.88 11.75
CA SER A 135 23.14 -20.84 10.28
C SER A 135 21.74 -20.70 9.68
N ALA A 136 20.71 -21.24 10.32
CA ALA A 136 19.33 -21.02 9.89
C ALA A 136 18.93 -19.54 10.00
N VAL A 137 19.35 -18.86 11.07
CA VAL A 137 19.09 -17.41 11.25
C VAL A 137 19.92 -16.57 10.28
N GLU A 138 21.21 -16.89 10.08
CA GLU A 138 22.08 -16.21 9.10
C GLU A 138 21.53 -16.32 7.66
N ALA A 139 21.02 -17.49 7.29
CA ALA A 139 20.38 -17.68 5.99
C ALA A 139 19.14 -16.79 5.81
N THR A 140 18.39 -16.51 6.88
CA THR A 140 17.25 -15.58 6.85
C THR A 140 17.67 -14.14 6.60
N TYR A 141 18.81 -13.70 7.14
CA TYR A 141 19.33 -12.36 6.90
C TYR A 141 20.19 -12.25 5.63
N GLY A 142 20.47 -13.35 4.93
CA GLY A 142 21.36 -13.35 3.77
C GLY A 142 22.79 -12.93 4.10
N MET A 143 23.22 -13.02 5.37
CA MET A 143 24.53 -12.53 5.83
C MET A 143 25.08 -13.37 6.99
N SER A 144 26.39 -13.28 7.20
CA SER A 144 27.02 -13.77 8.43
C SER A 144 26.88 -12.74 9.54
N LEU A 145 26.47 -13.17 10.73
CA LEU A 145 26.31 -12.26 11.87
C LEU A 145 27.69 -11.91 12.46
N PRO A 146 28.01 -10.61 12.67
CA PRO A 146 29.35 -10.17 13.07
C PRO A 146 29.73 -10.56 14.50
N GLU A 147 28.76 -10.66 15.41
CA GLU A 147 28.92 -11.23 16.76
C GLU A 147 28.26 -12.60 16.81
N ARG A 148 28.86 -13.58 17.51
CA ARG A 148 28.20 -14.86 17.76
C ARG A 148 26.93 -14.60 18.58
N PRO A 149 25.69 -14.71 18.01
CA PRO A 149 24.47 -14.47 18.77
C PRO A 149 24.39 -15.36 20.01
N SER A 150 23.74 -14.94 21.08
CA SER A 150 23.54 -15.86 22.21
C SER A 150 22.55 -16.94 21.79
N ALA A 151 22.85 -18.21 22.09
CA ALA A 151 21.96 -19.32 21.76
C ALA A 151 21.78 -20.24 22.98
N ALA A 152 20.54 -20.42 23.42
CA ALA A 152 20.21 -21.24 24.58
C ALA A 152 19.07 -22.22 24.25
N LEU A 153 19.20 -23.45 24.74
CA LEU A 153 18.17 -24.46 24.57
C LEU A 153 17.04 -24.25 25.59
N ALA A 154 15.80 -24.21 25.11
CA ALA A 154 14.61 -24.01 25.93
C ALA A 154 13.43 -24.84 25.41
N VAL A 155 12.37 -24.93 26.21
CA VAL A 155 11.10 -25.56 25.82
C VAL A 155 10.08 -24.46 25.53
N PHE A 156 9.62 -24.38 24.29
CA PHE A 156 8.49 -23.56 23.90
C PHE A 156 7.19 -24.34 24.17
N PRO A 157 6.30 -23.88 25.05
CA PRO A 157 5.09 -24.60 25.36
C PRO A 157 4.08 -24.52 24.21
N GLU A 158 3.54 -25.67 23.81
CA GLU A 158 2.51 -25.81 22.79
C GLU A 158 1.46 -26.79 23.31
N ALA A 159 0.20 -26.34 23.41
CA ALA A 159 -0.87 -27.12 24.04
C ALA A 159 -1.17 -28.42 23.28
N GLU A 160 -1.18 -28.39 21.95
CA GLU A 160 -1.57 -29.52 21.10
C GLU A 160 -0.47 -30.58 20.97
N THR A 161 0.81 -30.19 21.08
CA THR A 161 1.96 -31.06 20.83
C THR A 161 2.71 -31.47 22.10
N GLY A 162 2.33 -30.91 23.26
CA GLY A 162 3.05 -31.13 24.53
C GLY A 162 4.40 -30.40 24.61
N GLY A 163 4.56 -29.34 23.80
CA GLY A 163 5.74 -28.48 23.73
C GLY A 163 6.71 -28.82 22.59
N LYS A 164 7.60 -27.85 22.32
CA LYS A 164 8.65 -27.92 21.30
C LYS A 164 10.00 -27.55 21.90
N LEU A 165 11.04 -28.31 21.54
CA LEU A 165 12.41 -27.99 21.94
C LEU A 165 12.96 -26.97 20.96
N VAL A 166 13.44 -25.82 21.45
CA VAL A 166 13.90 -24.72 20.61
C VAL A 166 15.26 -24.19 21.05
N TRP A 167 16.05 -23.77 20.07
CA TRP A 167 17.17 -22.85 20.26
C TRP A 167 16.63 -21.43 20.26
N VAL A 168 16.78 -20.71 21.38
CA VAL A 168 16.53 -19.28 21.48
C VAL A 168 17.78 -18.56 21.00
N VAL A 169 17.72 -17.91 19.85
CA VAL A 169 18.84 -17.20 19.23
C VAL A 169 18.54 -15.70 19.26
N ASP A 170 19.26 -14.96 20.09
CA ASP A 170 19.14 -13.50 20.16
C ASP A 170 20.23 -12.86 19.30
N VAL A 171 19.80 -12.09 18.31
CA VAL A 171 20.64 -11.36 17.37
C VAL A 171 20.57 -9.88 17.71
N ARG A 172 21.72 -9.27 18.00
CA ARG A 172 21.77 -7.82 18.16
C ARG A 172 21.73 -7.15 16.79
N SER A 173 20.89 -6.14 16.65
CA SER A 173 20.79 -5.30 15.45
C SER A 173 20.80 -3.82 15.87
N GLU A 174 20.90 -2.92 14.89
CA GLU A 174 20.76 -1.47 15.11
C GLU A 174 19.36 -1.12 15.64
N LEU A 175 18.36 -1.95 15.35
CA LEU A 175 16.98 -1.85 15.81
C LEU A 175 16.75 -2.51 17.20
N GLY A 176 17.74 -2.54 18.08
CA GLY A 176 17.61 -3.07 19.45
C GLY A 176 17.61 -4.61 19.59
N GLY A 177 17.67 -5.35 18.48
CA GLY A 177 17.86 -6.80 18.43
C GLY A 177 16.57 -7.61 18.21
N GLU A 178 16.74 -8.86 17.77
CA GLU A 178 15.67 -9.80 17.48
C GLU A 178 15.92 -11.16 18.14
N ARG A 179 14.83 -11.84 18.54
CA ARG A 179 14.84 -13.20 19.08
C ARG A 179 14.21 -14.16 18.09
N PHE A 180 14.95 -15.20 17.74
CA PHE A 180 14.48 -16.33 16.95
C PHE A 180 14.32 -17.56 17.82
N LEU A 181 13.25 -18.32 17.61
CA LEU A 181 13.11 -19.68 18.12
C LEU A 181 13.31 -20.64 16.94
N VAL A 182 14.35 -21.46 17.01
CA VAL A 182 14.64 -22.49 15.99
C VAL A 182 14.32 -23.85 16.57
N ASP A 183 13.45 -24.62 15.91
CA ASP A 183 13.11 -25.98 16.29
C ASP A 183 14.38 -26.85 16.35
N ALA A 184 14.71 -27.35 17.53
CA ALA A 184 15.93 -28.13 17.77
C ALA A 184 15.85 -29.56 17.20
N HIS A 185 14.67 -30.01 16.76
CA HIS A 185 14.45 -31.30 16.11
C HIS A 185 14.27 -31.18 14.59
N ALA A 186 13.83 -30.03 14.08
CA ALA A 186 13.59 -29.78 12.66
C ALA A 186 14.60 -28.83 11.98
N GLY A 187 15.29 -27.98 12.75
CA GLY A 187 16.25 -26.99 12.24
C GLY A 187 15.61 -25.79 11.54
N LYS A 188 14.29 -25.59 11.74
CA LYS A 188 13.51 -24.52 11.12
C LYS A 188 13.19 -23.43 12.14
N ILE A 189 13.18 -22.17 11.71
CA ILE A 189 12.66 -21.07 12.53
C ILE A 189 11.15 -21.31 12.71
N VAL A 190 10.71 -21.25 13.97
CA VAL A 190 9.30 -21.43 14.35
C VAL A 190 8.72 -20.17 14.98
N HIS A 191 9.55 -19.22 15.39
CA HIS A 191 9.11 -17.92 15.88
C HIS A 191 10.21 -16.86 15.71
N ARG A 192 9.79 -15.61 15.53
CA ARG A 192 10.64 -14.41 15.43
C ARG A 192 9.95 -13.28 16.21
N ARG A 193 10.72 -12.52 16.99
CA ARG A 193 10.20 -11.37 17.76
C ARG A 193 11.26 -10.28 17.93
N SER A 194 10.87 -9.01 17.74
CA SER A 194 11.70 -7.85 18.11
C SER A 194 11.93 -7.78 19.62
N LEU A 195 13.16 -7.43 20.02
CA LEU A 195 13.54 -7.14 21.40
C LEU A 195 13.56 -5.63 21.69
N ALA A 196 13.44 -4.78 20.67
CA ALA A 196 13.25 -3.35 20.85
C ALA A 196 11.85 -3.01 21.38
N VAL A 197 11.77 -1.89 22.08
CA VAL A 197 10.53 -1.19 22.37
C VAL A 197 10.45 -0.03 21.38
N HIS A 198 9.34 0.07 20.66
CA HIS A 198 9.10 1.18 19.73
C HIS A 198 8.48 2.35 20.48
N ALA A 199 8.89 3.58 20.13
CA ALA A 199 8.18 4.78 20.54
C ALA A 199 6.75 4.72 20.01
N ARG A 200 5.82 5.38 20.69
CA ARG A 200 4.43 5.51 20.24
C ARG A 200 4.20 6.87 19.60
N GLY A 201 3.34 6.91 18.60
CA GLY A 201 2.81 8.13 18.00
C GLY A 201 1.30 8.16 18.14
N ARG A 202 0.73 9.33 18.45
CA ARG A 202 -0.72 9.52 18.43
C ARG A 202 -1.17 9.84 17.02
N VAL A 203 -2.14 9.08 16.50
CA VAL A 203 -2.60 9.18 15.11
C VAL A 203 -4.11 8.94 15.01
N TYR A 204 -4.70 9.34 13.90
CA TYR A 204 -5.91 8.69 13.40
C TYR A 204 -5.52 7.36 12.74
N PRO A 205 -6.13 6.22 13.08
CA PRO A 205 -5.75 4.94 12.48
C PRO A 205 -5.90 4.86 10.95
N ILE A 206 -6.88 5.58 10.37
CA ILE A 206 -7.12 5.73 8.93
C ILE A 206 -7.26 7.22 8.62
N SER A 207 -8.30 7.86 9.16
CA SER A 207 -8.56 9.27 8.97
C SER A 207 -9.39 9.87 10.11
N SER A 208 -9.48 11.19 10.15
CA SER A 208 -10.36 11.91 11.07
C SER A 208 -11.86 11.65 10.80
N ALA A 209 -12.24 11.27 9.58
CA ALA A 209 -13.63 10.96 9.21
C ALA A 209 -14.01 9.50 9.54
N VAL A 210 -13.16 8.53 9.19
CA VAL A 210 -13.45 7.10 9.33
C VAL A 210 -13.12 6.60 10.74
N THR A 211 -12.01 7.06 11.29
CA THR A 211 -11.50 6.65 12.62
C THR A 211 -11.26 7.86 13.52
N PRO A 212 -12.29 8.67 13.86
CA PRO A 212 -12.15 9.94 14.58
C PRO A 212 -11.57 9.82 15.99
N ARG A 213 -11.46 8.60 16.52
CA ARG A 213 -10.86 8.35 17.83
C ARG A 213 -9.36 8.15 17.66
N LEU A 214 -8.60 9.09 18.23
CA LEU A 214 -7.15 9.01 18.32
C LEU A 214 -6.69 7.72 19.02
N GLU A 215 -5.64 7.12 18.48
CA GLU A 215 -4.97 5.97 19.06
C GLU A 215 -3.47 6.19 19.11
N ASP A 216 -2.84 5.77 20.22
CA ASP A 216 -1.39 5.75 20.32
C ASP A 216 -0.91 4.44 19.66
N ARG A 217 -0.20 4.52 18.52
CA ARG A 217 0.31 3.39 17.74
C ARG A 217 1.84 3.32 17.81
N GLU A 218 2.42 2.14 17.59
CA GLU A 218 3.88 1.99 17.54
C GLU A 218 4.43 2.66 16.28
N LEU A 219 5.51 3.43 16.44
CA LEU A 219 6.31 3.99 15.36
C LEU A 219 7.47 3.02 15.10
N VAL A 220 7.23 2.06 14.22
CA VAL A 220 8.23 1.05 13.86
C VAL A 220 9.32 1.66 12.96
N ASP A 221 10.47 0.99 12.91
CA ASP A 221 11.63 1.37 12.08
C ASP A 221 12.18 2.80 12.26
N LEU A 222 11.95 3.41 13.43
CA LEU A 222 12.59 4.67 13.80
C LEU A 222 14.11 4.47 13.91
N ASP A 223 14.87 5.34 13.27
CA ASP A 223 16.32 5.37 13.41
C ASP A 223 16.69 5.94 14.78
N ALA A 224 17.60 5.29 15.50
CA ALA A 224 18.08 5.80 16.77
C ALA A 224 18.85 7.12 16.58
N GLY A 225 18.45 8.17 17.30
CA GLY A 225 19.08 9.49 17.22
C GLY A 225 19.14 10.24 18.56
N ASP A 226 20.05 11.21 18.66
CA ASP A 226 20.11 12.20 19.75
C ASP A 226 20.38 13.61 19.17
N PRO A 227 19.36 14.49 19.11
CA PRO A 227 17.97 14.25 19.53
C PRO A 227 17.27 13.23 18.63
N GLN A 228 16.29 12.50 19.19
CA GLN A 228 15.42 11.61 18.42
C GLN A 228 14.49 12.44 17.51
N THR A 229 14.37 12.04 16.25
CA THR A 229 13.47 12.66 15.26
C THR A 229 12.64 11.62 14.53
N LEU A 230 11.68 12.07 13.70
CA LEU A 230 10.91 11.23 12.78
C LEU A 230 11.75 10.88 11.52
N SER A 231 12.86 10.20 11.75
CA SER A 231 13.69 9.59 10.70
C SER A 231 13.65 8.08 10.87
N GLY A 232 13.66 7.34 9.77
CA GLY A 232 13.51 5.89 9.82
C GLY A 232 14.04 5.16 8.60
N TRP A 233 13.81 3.85 8.61
CA TRP A 233 14.11 2.94 7.51
C TRP A 233 15.61 2.82 7.22
N GLY A 234 16.47 2.94 8.24
CA GLY A 234 17.92 2.91 8.07
C GLY A 234 18.45 4.15 7.34
N GLY A 235 17.83 5.30 7.58
CA GLY A 235 18.17 6.60 6.97
C GLY A 235 17.53 6.86 5.61
N ASN A 236 16.55 6.04 5.20
CA ASN A 236 15.84 6.21 3.93
C ASN A 236 14.59 7.09 4.05
N LEU A 237 14.00 7.27 5.24
CA LEU A 237 12.92 8.23 5.47
C LEU A 237 13.39 9.40 6.32
N ARG A 238 12.98 10.60 5.92
CA ARG A 238 12.91 11.77 6.80
C ARG A 238 11.57 12.45 6.66
N VAL A 239 10.84 12.58 7.77
CA VAL A 239 9.68 13.46 7.83
C VAL A 239 10.12 14.85 8.28
N VAL A 240 9.66 15.88 7.57
CA VAL A 240 10.04 17.29 7.77
C VAL A 240 8.81 18.19 7.63
N ASN A 241 8.90 19.40 8.18
CA ASN A 241 7.90 20.45 8.02
C ASN A 241 8.30 21.40 6.88
N TYR A 242 7.31 21.85 6.11
CA TYR A 242 7.46 23.00 5.21
C TYR A 242 7.70 24.29 6.01
N VAL A 243 8.55 25.20 5.51
CA VAL A 243 8.78 26.52 6.14
C VAL A 243 8.48 27.66 5.17
N ASP A 244 9.04 27.58 3.97
CA ASP A 244 8.92 28.61 2.92
C ASP A 244 9.29 28.02 1.55
N GLY A 245 9.03 28.75 0.48
CA GLY A 245 9.34 28.36 -0.90
C GLY A 245 8.09 28.16 -1.76
N ASP A 246 8.30 27.87 -3.04
CA ASP A 246 7.21 27.71 -4.00
C ASP A 246 7.76 26.97 -5.23
N LEU A 247 7.43 25.69 -5.34
CA LEU A 247 7.87 24.85 -6.47
C LEU A 247 7.35 25.36 -7.82
N MET A 248 6.11 25.86 -7.86
CA MET A 248 5.48 26.35 -9.09
C MET A 248 6.16 27.61 -9.61
N SER A 249 6.64 28.46 -8.71
CA SER A 249 7.42 29.66 -9.04
C SER A 249 8.93 29.39 -9.19
N GLY A 250 9.37 28.14 -9.04
CA GLY A 250 10.79 27.77 -9.08
C GLY A 250 11.61 28.29 -7.89
N VAL A 251 10.96 28.65 -6.78
CA VAL A 251 11.60 29.06 -5.53
C VAL A 251 11.88 27.80 -4.70
N PRO A 252 13.16 27.50 -4.38
CA PRO A 252 13.50 26.29 -3.63
C PRO A 252 12.79 26.22 -2.26
N LEU A 253 12.40 25.02 -1.87
CA LEU A 253 11.77 24.77 -0.58
C LEU A 253 12.77 24.95 0.57
N THR A 254 12.34 25.65 1.62
CA THR A 254 12.97 25.65 2.93
C THR A 254 12.23 24.66 3.81
N LEU A 255 12.96 23.66 4.31
CA LEU A 255 12.42 22.53 5.07
C LEU A 255 13.12 22.46 6.44
N GLU A 256 12.41 21.98 7.46
CA GLU A 256 12.98 21.78 8.78
C GLU A 256 12.54 20.48 9.44
N GLN A 257 13.42 19.88 10.25
CA GLN A 257 13.11 18.72 11.07
C GLN A 257 13.31 19.10 12.53
N ARG A 258 12.22 19.37 13.25
CA ARG A 258 12.26 19.79 14.66
C ARG A 258 11.47 18.88 15.60
N VAL A 259 10.57 18.06 15.06
CA VAL A 259 9.72 17.18 15.86
C VAL A 259 10.56 16.12 16.56
N GLY A 260 10.42 16.06 17.87
CA GLY A 260 11.03 15.05 18.75
C GLY A 260 9.99 14.54 19.76
N PRO A 261 10.35 13.59 20.63
CA PRO A 261 9.43 13.08 21.65
C PRO A 261 8.92 14.17 22.59
N ASN A 262 7.62 14.17 22.89
CA ASN A 262 6.98 15.12 23.81
C ASN A 262 6.50 14.45 25.12
N ALA A 263 6.44 13.11 25.15
CA ALA A 263 5.97 12.33 26.29
C ALA A 263 6.94 11.17 26.59
N GLY A 264 8.05 11.48 27.26
CA GLY A 264 9.10 10.50 27.49
C GLY A 264 9.81 10.15 26.17
N GLU A 265 9.64 8.92 25.71
CA GLU A 265 10.19 8.40 24.45
C GLU A 265 9.19 8.54 23.28
N ASP A 266 7.94 8.91 23.59
CA ASP A 266 6.81 8.89 22.67
C ASP A 266 6.51 10.28 22.05
N PHE A 267 5.90 10.24 20.86
CA PHE A 267 5.41 11.36 20.05
C PHE A 267 3.87 11.48 20.15
N LEU A 268 3.38 11.79 21.34
CA LEU A 268 1.95 11.85 21.64
C LEU A 268 1.42 13.28 21.48
N TYR A 269 1.50 13.81 20.25
CA TYR A 269 0.94 15.12 19.90
C TYR A 269 -0.57 15.00 19.71
N ASP A 270 -1.33 16.02 20.13
CA ASP A 270 -2.76 16.12 19.84
C ASP A 270 -2.95 16.89 18.51
N PRO A 271 -4.04 16.62 17.76
CA PRO A 271 -4.38 17.42 16.59
C PRO A 271 -4.41 18.93 16.91
N PRO A 272 -4.03 19.80 15.96
CA PRO A 272 -4.01 21.22 16.21
C PRO A 272 -5.43 21.74 16.51
N ARG A 273 -5.51 22.84 17.27
CA ARG A 273 -6.80 23.47 17.56
C ARG A 273 -7.46 24.07 16.33
N SER A 274 -6.65 24.38 15.31
CA SER A 274 -7.05 24.98 14.05
C SER A 274 -6.51 24.10 12.94
N ALA A 275 -7.36 23.72 11.99
CA ALA A 275 -6.98 22.84 10.88
C ALA A 275 -6.02 23.50 9.87
N ASP A 276 -5.80 24.82 9.98
CA ASP A 276 -4.87 25.59 9.15
C ASP A 276 -3.50 25.85 9.82
N ASP A 277 -3.22 25.20 10.96
CA ASP A 277 -1.94 25.34 11.66
C ASP A 277 -0.81 24.62 10.92
N ALA A 278 -0.19 25.30 9.96
CA ALA A 278 0.89 24.78 9.09
C ALA A 278 2.23 24.45 9.77
N ARG A 279 2.21 24.17 11.08
CA ARG A 279 3.38 23.86 11.91
C ARG A 279 3.09 22.79 12.95
N ASP A 280 1.92 22.17 12.91
CA ASP A 280 1.57 21.17 13.88
C ASP A 280 2.46 19.92 13.74
N GLU A 281 2.79 19.33 14.88
CA GLU A 281 3.61 18.13 14.91
C GLU A 281 2.79 16.85 14.73
N PHE A 282 1.46 16.93 14.87
CA PHE A 282 0.55 15.79 14.72
C PHE A 282 0.57 15.26 13.27
N ALA A 283 0.51 16.16 12.29
CA ALA A 283 0.66 15.88 10.87
C ALA A 283 1.92 15.05 10.58
N GLN A 284 3.07 15.48 11.11
CA GLN A 284 4.35 14.80 10.88
C GLN A 284 4.38 13.39 11.50
N VAL A 285 3.77 13.20 12.68
CA VAL A 285 3.65 11.88 13.32
C VAL A 285 2.76 10.94 12.50
N GLY A 286 1.62 11.43 12.02
CA GLY A 286 0.71 10.70 11.12
C GLY A 286 1.42 10.26 9.84
N VAL A 287 2.09 11.20 9.16
CA VAL A 287 2.87 10.91 7.94
C VAL A 287 3.91 9.82 8.19
N TYR A 288 4.70 9.90 9.27
CA TYR A 288 5.68 8.85 9.58
C TYR A 288 5.01 7.47 9.74
N TYR A 289 3.95 7.40 10.53
CA TYR A 289 3.24 6.16 10.83
C TYR A 289 2.66 5.51 9.55
N HIS A 290 1.91 6.27 8.75
CA HIS A 290 1.21 5.73 7.59
C HIS A 290 2.16 5.36 6.44
N LEU A 291 3.19 6.18 6.16
CA LEU A 291 4.18 5.83 5.15
C LEU A 291 4.97 4.57 5.55
N THR A 292 5.25 4.40 6.85
CA THR A 292 5.91 3.18 7.33
C THR A 292 5.00 1.96 7.20
N ARG A 293 3.71 2.09 7.51
CA ARG A 293 2.72 1.02 7.28
C ARG A 293 2.67 0.60 5.80
N MET A 294 2.70 1.55 4.88
CA MET A 294 2.70 1.26 3.44
C MET A 294 3.98 0.57 2.98
N ARG A 295 5.14 1.03 3.45
CA ARG A 295 6.43 0.38 3.20
C ARG A 295 6.40 -1.07 3.70
N ASP A 296 5.92 -1.30 4.91
CA ASP A 296 5.85 -2.63 5.51
C ASP A 296 4.93 -3.55 4.70
N TYR A 297 3.81 -3.02 4.19
CA TYR A 297 2.93 -3.73 3.27
C TYR A 297 3.67 -4.17 2.00
N PHE A 298 4.34 -3.28 1.26
CA PHE A 298 5.04 -3.64 0.02
C PHE A 298 6.23 -4.57 0.26
N THR A 299 7.02 -4.33 1.31
CA THR A 299 8.17 -5.18 1.65
C THR A 299 7.74 -6.58 2.12
N THR A 300 6.59 -6.71 2.78
CA THR A 300 6.10 -8.00 3.31
C THR A 300 5.23 -8.76 2.31
N ALA A 301 4.18 -8.12 1.79
CA ALA A 301 3.22 -8.76 0.88
C ALA A 301 3.84 -9.03 -0.48
N HIS A 302 4.65 -8.10 -0.98
CA HIS A 302 5.20 -8.13 -2.34
C HIS A 302 6.71 -8.40 -2.40
N GLN A 303 7.37 -8.56 -1.25
CA GLN A 303 8.81 -8.87 -1.13
C GLN A 303 9.69 -7.83 -1.84
N LEU A 304 9.24 -6.57 -1.87
CA LEU A 304 9.97 -5.47 -2.49
C LEU A 304 11.15 -5.04 -1.62
N ASP A 305 12.37 -5.05 -2.17
CA ASP A 305 13.55 -4.54 -1.48
C ASP A 305 13.69 -3.01 -1.68
N MET A 306 13.49 -2.28 -0.58
CA MET A 306 13.54 -0.81 -0.53
C MET A 306 14.76 -0.28 0.26
N ALA A 307 15.80 -1.11 0.45
CA ALA A 307 16.96 -0.73 1.27
C ALA A 307 17.96 0.21 0.54
N SER A 308 17.98 0.18 -0.80
CA SER A 308 18.91 0.99 -1.60
C SER A 308 18.71 2.51 -1.38
N PRO A 309 19.78 3.34 -1.38
CA PRO A 309 19.66 4.79 -1.29
C PRO A 309 18.85 5.47 -2.40
N SER A 310 18.54 4.77 -3.50
CA SER A 310 17.58 5.24 -4.50
C SER A 310 16.17 5.42 -3.94
N TRP A 311 15.84 4.67 -2.88
CA TRP A 311 14.59 4.75 -2.11
C TRP A 311 14.67 5.76 -0.95
N LYS A 312 15.62 6.71 -1.00
CA LYS A 312 15.59 7.81 -0.05
C LYS A 312 14.42 8.72 -0.36
N LEU A 313 13.66 9.06 0.67
CA LEU A 313 12.44 9.84 0.63
C LEU A 313 12.47 10.94 1.70
N VAL A 314 12.15 12.15 1.28
CA VAL A 314 11.74 13.23 2.19
C VAL A 314 10.24 13.41 2.10
N ALA A 315 9.55 13.19 3.21
CA ALA A 315 8.11 13.43 3.32
C ALA A 315 7.88 14.78 4.01
N ILE A 316 7.18 15.68 3.33
CA ILE A 316 6.95 17.06 3.75
C ILE A 316 5.52 17.18 4.23
N ALA A 317 5.32 17.49 5.51
CA ALA A 317 4.01 17.85 6.06
C ALA A 317 3.75 19.36 5.94
N ASN A 318 2.48 19.74 6.06
CA ASN A 318 2.02 21.12 6.24
C ASN A 318 2.38 22.05 5.07
N MET A 319 2.36 21.50 3.86
CA MET A 319 2.83 22.20 2.66
C MET A 319 1.85 23.32 2.27
N LEU A 320 2.42 24.48 1.94
CA LEU A 320 1.71 25.64 1.41
C LEU A 320 2.15 25.93 -0.03
N GLU A 321 1.23 26.37 -0.87
CA GLU A 321 1.48 26.83 -2.23
C GLU A 321 1.36 28.37 -2.28
N SER A 322 2.46 29.04 -2.65
CA SER A 322 2.56 30.51 -2.64
C SER A 322 2.04 31.16 -1.34
N GLY A 323 2.31 30.52 -0.19
CA GLY A 323 1.90 30.98 1.14
C GLY A 323 0.43 30.74 1.50
N ARG A 324 -0.30 29.95 0.71
CA ARG A 324 -1.67 29.51 0.99
C ARG A 324 -1.71 28.00 1.27
N PRO A 325 -2.65 27.50 2.08
CA PRO A 325 -2.81 26.06 2.25
C PRO A 325 -2.96 25.36 0.89
N MET A 326 -2.14 24.33 0.66
CA MET A 326 -2.25 23.52 -0.54
C MET A 326 -3.37 22.48 -0.35
N ASP A 327 -4.41 22.55 -1.18
CA ASP A 327 -5.50 21.56 -1.24
C ASP A 327 -5.11 20.37 -2.12
N ASN A 328 -3.95 19.77 -1.81
CA ASN A 328 -3.43 18.65 -2.59
C ASN A 328 -2.36 17.87 -1.80
N ALA A 329 -1.96 16.72 -2.34
CA ALA A 329 -0.69 16.08 -2.09
C ALA A 329 -0.04 15.67 -3.42
N PHE A 330 1.24 15.34 -3.40
CA PHE A 330 1.90 14.75 -4.57
C PHE A 330 3.19 14.01 -4.21
N PHE A 331 3.46 12.95 -4.95
CA PHE A 331 4.78 12.37 -5.12
C PHE A 331 5.59 13.10 -6.21
N SER A 332 6.90 13.18 -6.02
CA SER A 332 7.82 13.59 -7.08
C SER A 332 9.12 12.77 -7.07
N PRO A 333 9.57 12.29 -8.24
CA PRO A 333 10.88 11.65 -8.41
C PRO A 333 12.03 12.68 -8.49
N MET A 334 11.75 13.95 -8.18
CA MET A 334 12.72 15.03 -8.03
C MET A 334 12.70 15.53 -6.59
N GLY A 335 13.40 14.83 -5.71
CA GLY A 335 13.36 15.07 -4.26
C GLY A 335 14.02 16.37 -3.79
N SER A 336 14.56 16.37 -2.58
CA SER A 336 15.09 17.57 -1.93
C SER A 336 16.62 17.67 -2.02
N GLU A 337 17.12 18.90 -2.03
CA GLU A 337 18.55 19.20 -1.91
C GLU A 337 19.04 19.14 -0.44
N ALA A 338 20.24 19.65 -0.18
CA ALA A 338 20.77 19.77 1.18
C ALA A 338 19.82 20.60 2.08
N PRO A 339 19.74 20.29 3.40
CA PRO A 339 20.55 19.32 4.13
C PRO A 339 20.03 17.88 4.12
N PHE A 340 18.84 17.63 3.55
CA PHE A 340 18.19 16.31 3.65
C PHE A 340 18.59 15.37 2.52
N SER A 341 18.75 15.89 1.30
CA SER A 341 19.30 15.19 0.13
C SER A 341 18.66 13.82 -0.13
N ALA A 342 17.52 13.84 -0.84
CA ALA A 342 16.84 12.63 -1.28
C ALA A 342 16.45 12.74 -2.77
N PRO A 343 16.48 11.64 -3.53
CA PRO A 343 16.01 11.61 -4.91
C PRO A 343 14.49 11.68 -5.01
N ASN A 344 13.75 11.34 -3.95
CA ASN A 344 12.29 11.35 -3.93
C ASN A 344 11.75 12.34 -2.90
N LEU A 345 10.59 12.94 -3.19
CA LEU A 345 9.76 13.58 -2.17
C LEU A 345 8.30 13.14 -2.25
N ILE A 346 7.61 13.22 -1.12
CA ILE A 346 6.15 13.27 -1.04
C ILE A 346 5.83 14.54 -0.27
N ALA A 347 4.94 15.38 -0.80
CA ALA A 347 4.47 16.58 -0.13
C ALA A 347 2.98 16.45 0.17
N ILE A 348 2.62 16.72 1.42
CA ILE A 348 1.25 16.68 1.94
C ILE A 348 0.84 18.11 2.26
N GLY A 349 -0.24 18.57 1.64
CA GLY A 349 -0.76 19.92 1.82
C GLY A 349 -1.38 20.14 3.19
N GLN A 350 -1.28 21.37 3.69
CA GLN A 350 -2.04 21.78 4.88
C GLN A 350 -3.55 21.76 4.64
N GLY A 351 -3.99 21.94 3.39
CA GLY A 351 -5.39 22.09 3.02
C GLY A 351 -6.10 23.32 3.63
N SER A 352 -7.05 23.86 2.88
CA SER A 352 -7.77 25.08 3.22
C SER A 352 -8.98 24.81 4.13
N PHE A 353 -9.52 23.59 4.09
CA PHE A 353 -10.63 23.15 4.93
C PHE A 353 -10.23 22.10 5.96
N PHE A 354 -9.32 21.20 5.57
CA PHE A 354 -8.86 20.07 6.37
C PHE A 354 -7.38 19.83 6.08
N ASP A 355 -6.66 19.40 7.10
CA ASP A 355 -5.29 18.94 6.93
C ASP A 355 -5.29 17.66 6.12
N PHE A 356 -4.60 17.65 4.96
CA PHE A 356 -4.53 16.42 4.18
C PHE A 356 -3.81 15.34 4.99
N SER A 357 -2.95 15.70 5.95
CA SER A 357 -2.27 14.79 6.89
C SER A 357 -3.21 14.04 7.87
N ASP A 358 -4.47 14.47 7.97
CA ASP A 358 -5.52 13.78 8.74
C ASP A 358 -6.21 12.64 7.96
N ASP A 359 -5.81 12.40 6.71
CA ASP A 359 -6.41 11.39 5.84
C ASP A 359 -5.37 10.46 5.19
N SER A 360 -5.20 9.27 5.75
CA SER A 360 -4.14 8.36 5.27
C SER A 360 -4.32 7.88 3.84
N ASP A 361 -5.53 7.93 3.28
CA ASP A 361 -5.78 7.61 1.88
C ASP A 361 -4.83 8.36 0.96
N VAL A 362 -4.65 9.66 1.24
CA VAL A 362 -3.79 10.55 0.46
C VAL A 362 -2.33 10.11 0.53
N PHE A 363 -1.77 9.84 1.72
CA PHE A 363 -0.33 9.52 1.82
C PHE A 363 -0.03 8.16 1.21
N LEU A 364 -0.96 7.20 1.38
CA LEU A 364 -0.79 5.86 0.82
C LEU A 364 -0.93 5.88 -0.71
N HIS A 365 -1.83 6.72 -1.24
CA HIS A 365 -1.94 6.98 -2.68
C HIS A 365 -0.62 7.54 -3.22
N GLU A 366 -0.09 8.62 -2.63
CA GLU A 366 1.21 9.18 -3.05
C GLU A 366 2.38 8.20 -2.89
N PHE A 367 2.34 7.38 -1.84
CA PHE A 367 3.36 6.37 -1.63
C PHE A 367 3.32 5.28 -2.70
N THR A 368 2.16 5.03 -3.32
CA THR A 368 2.06 4.10 -4.43
C THR A 368 2.76 4.66 -5.66
N HIS A 369 2.56 5.92 -6.02
CA HIS A 369 3.36 6.57 -7.09
C HIS A 369 4.86 6.48 -6.83
N TYR A 370 5.27 6.68 -5.57
CA TYR A 370 6.66 6.50 -5.17
C TYR A 370 7.18 5.08 -5.44
N VAL A 371 6.37 4.06 -5.13
CA VAL A 371 6.70 2.66 -5.39
C VAL A 371 6.72 2.36 -6.88
N THR A 372 5.72 2.77 -7.65
CA THR A 372 5.65 2.50 -9.08
C THR A 372 6.81 3.17 -9.82
N ALA A 373 7.16 4.41 -9.48
CA ALA A 373 8.29 5.13 -10.07
C ALA A 373 9.65 4.45 -9.82
N ASN A 374 9.88 3.94 -8.61
CA ASN A 374 11.18 3.37 -8.22
C ASN A 374 11.32 1.88 -8.56
N ALA A 375 10.24 1.09 -8.50
CA ALA A 375 10.28 -0.34 -8.77
C ALA A 375 10.03 -0.71 -10.24
N VAL A 376 9.17 0.04 -10.93
CA VAL A 376 8.64 -0.35 -12.25
C VAL A 376 8.98 0.69 -13.33
N GLY A 377 8.68 1.96 -13.08
CA GLY A 377 8.98 3.07 -13.99
C GLY A 377 8.19 3.06 -15.30
N TYR A 378 6.89 2.73 -15.24
CA TYR A 378 5.99 2.70 -16.41
C TYR A 378 5.23 4.02 -16.64
N SER A 379 5.00 4.82 -15.60
CA SER A 379 4.32 6.12 -15.71
C SER A 379 5.34 7.24 -15.94
N GLU A 380 5.00 8.19 -16.82
CA GLU A 380 5.76 9.44 -17.03
C GLU A 380 4.99 10.66 -16.44
N GLY A 381 4.02 10.40 -15.56
CA GLY A 381 3.08 11.39 -15.03
C GLY A 381 1.75 11.35 -15.77
N GLN A 382 1.10 12.51 -15.90
CA GLN A 382 -0.25 12.60 -16.49
C GLN A 382 -0.33 12.15 -17.96
N PHE A 383 0.73 12.40 -18.73
CA PHE A 383 0.75 12.06 -20.15
C PHE A 383 2.10 11.48 -20.57
N ALA A 384 2.00 10.42 -21.35
CA ALA A 384 3.09 9.85 -22.12
C ALA A 384 3.09 10.42 -23.56
N VAL A 385 4.26 10.41 -24.20
CA VAL A 385 4.39 10.68 -25.64
C VAL A 385 4.97 9.47 -26.36
N SER A 386 4.31 9.02 -27.42
CA SER A 386 4.71 7.86 -28.23
C SER A 386 4.56 8.13 -29.74
N GLU A 387 4.78 7.10 -30.57
CA GLU A 387 4.51 7.17 -32.02
C GLU A 387 3.02 7.41 -32.36
N TYR A 388 2.13 7.17 -31.38
CA TYR A 388 0.70 7.46 -31.45
C TYR A 388 0.33 8.89 -31.02
N GLY A 389 1.26 9.67 -30.48
CA GLY A 389 1.01 11.02 -29.95
C GLY A 389 1.00 11.04 -28.41
N LEU A 390 0.21 11.95 -27.84
CA LEU A 390 -0.05 12.05 -26.40
C LEU A 390 -0.97 10.90 -25.95
N SER A 391 -0.66 10.26 -24.83
CA SER A 391 -1.43 9.15 -24.27
C SER A 391 -1.52 9.28 -22.74
N PRO A 392 -2.73 9.39 -22.15
CA PRO A 392 -2.90 9.49 -20.70
C PRO A 392 -2.90 8.12 -19.98
N TRP A 393 -2.95 7.01 -20.72
CA TRP A 393 -3.30 5.70 -20.14
C TRP A 393 -2.35 5.19 -19.07
N ALA A 394 -1.05 5.40 -19.23
CA ALA A 394 -0.08 5.03 -18.21
C ALA A 394 -0.30 5.82 -16.90
N GLY A 395 -0.69 7.10 -17.01
CA GLY A 395 -1.06 7.93 -15.87
C GLY A 395 -2.36 7.44 -15.23
N SER A 396 -3.41 7.17 -16.01
CA SER A 396 -4.68 6.63 -15.49
C SER A 396 -4.51 5.29 -14.77
N ILE A 397 -3.63 4.41 -15.28
CA ILE A 397 -3.29 3.16 -14.60
C ILE A 397 -2.59 3.44 -13.27
N ASP A 398 -1.67 4.42 -13.21
CA ASP A 398 -0.96 4.81 -12.00
C ASP A 398 -1.90 5.39 -10.94
N GLU A 399 -2.80 6.30 -11.32
CA GLU A 399 -3.84 6.87 -10.43
C GLU A 399 -4.76 5.79 -9.85
N GLY A 400 -5.33 4.94 -10.72
CA GLY A 400 -6.26 3.88 -10.28
C GLY A 400 -5.59 2.84 -9.37
N LEU A 401 -4.32 2.55 -9.60
CA LEU A 401 -3.56 1.63 -8.74
C LEU A 401 -3.09 2.29 -7.45
N ALA A 402 -2.82 3.60 -7.46
CA ALA A 402 -2.57 4.37 -6.26
C ALA A 402 -3.78 4.38 -5.32
N ASP A 403 -4.97 4.59 -5.87
CA ASP A 403 -6.22 4.43 -5.13
C ASP A 403 -6.37 3.02 -4.56
N TYR A 404 -6.21 2.00 -5.41
CA TYR A 404 -6.37 0.59 -5.02
C TYR A 404 -5.46 0.20 -3.85
N PHE A 405 -4.17 0.55 -3.92
CA PHE A 405 -3.22 0.18 -2.87
C PHE A 405 -3.38 1.02 -1.59
N ALA A 406 -3.89 2.25 -1.68
CA ALA A 406 -4.29 3.01 -0.50
C ALA A 406 -5.46 2.31 0.23
N CYS A 407 -6.54 2.04 -0.52
CA CYS A 407 -7.74 1.37 -0.04
C CYS A 407 -7.43 -0.02 0.53
N THR A 408 -6.59 -0.85 -0.11
CA THR A 408 -6.25 -2.19 0.41
C THR A 408 -5.53 -2.13 1.76
N VAL A 409 -4.67 -1.12 1.98
CA VAL A 409 -3.91 -0.97 3.24
C VAL A 409 -4.75 -0.35 4.35
N ASN A 410 -5.75 0.48 4.01
CA ASN A 410 -6.75 0.96 4.96
C ASN A 410 -7.85 -0.06 5.26
N GLY A 411 -8.10 -0.98 4.34
CA GLY A 411 -9.08 -2.05 4.49
C GLY A 411 -10.52 -1.60 4.23
N ASP A 412 -10.68 -0.54 3.45
CA ASP A 412 -11.96 -0.02 2.98
C ASP A 412 -11.82 0.43 1.51
N SER A 413 -12.95 0.56 0.81
CA SER A 413 -13.00 0.76 -0.64
C SER A 413 -13.10 2.23 -1.06
N THR A 414 -13.15 3.13 -0.08
CA THR A 414 -13.41 4.54 -0.30
C THR A 414 -12.07 5.29 -0.19
N LEU A 415 -11.93 6.36 -0.94
CA LEU A 415 -10.72 7.18 -0.94
C LEU A 415 -11.06 8.65 -0.68
N GLY A 416 -10.43 9.21 0.35
CA GLY A 416 -10.42 10.64 0.62
C GLY A 416 -11.64 11.13 1.39
N GLU A 417 -12.17 10.33 2.31
CA GLU A 417 -13.34 10.64 3.14
C GLU A 417 -13.21 11.94 3.92
N ALA A 418 -11.99 12.31 4.32
CA ALA A 418 -11.75 13.54 5.07
C ALA A 418 -11.21 14.66 4.17
N SER A 419 -10.36 14.34 3.20
CA SER A 419 -9.65 15.33 2.39
C SER A 419 -10.34 15.67 1.06
N LEU A 420 -10.94 14.69 0.38
CA LEU A 420 -11.49 14.84 -0.98
C LEU A 420 -13.02 14.97 -1.03
N GLU A 421 -13.75 14.34 -0.11
CA GLU A 421 -15.22 14.46 -0.01
C GLU A 421 -15.71 15.91 0.03
N PRO A 422 -15.08 16.85 0.77
CA PRO A 422 -15.50 18.24 0.83
C PRO A 422 -15.46 18.96 -0.53
N PHE A 423 -14.64 18.47 -1.45
CA PHE A 423 -14.52 18.96 -2.82
C PHE A 423 -15.40 18.19 -3.82
N GLY A 424 -16.12 17.15 -3.35
CA GLY A 424 -16.86 16.23 -4.22
C GLY A 424 -15.96 15.35 -5.07
N ALA A 425 -14.71 15.13 -4.63
CA ALA A 425 -13.67 14.39 -5.35
C ALA A 425 -13.34 13.04 -4.71
N GLN A 426 -14.10 12.63 -3.67
CA GLN A 426 -14.05 11.30 -3.10
C GLN A 426 -14.33 10.24 -4.18
N ARG A 427 -13.62 9.12 -4.10
CA ARG A 427 -13.77 8.00 -5.04
C ARG A 427 -14.16 6.72 -4.31
N GLU A 428 -15.02 5.92 -4.93
CA GLU A 428 -15.52 4.66 -4.37
C GLU A 428 -15.18 3.52 -5.31
N LEU A 429 -14.28 2.62 -4.90
CA LEU A 429 -13.76 1.55 -5.74
C LEU A 429 -14.67 0.31 -5.80
N SER A 430 -15.61 0.15 -4.86
CA SER A 430 -16.55 -0.98 -4.86
C SER A 430 -17.71 -0.81 -5.84
N GLU A 431 -17.89 0.38 -6.40
CA GLU A 431 -18.90 0.65 -7.42
C GLU A 431 -18.36 0.36 -8.84
N ASP A 432 -19.27 -0.04 -9.74
CA ASP A 432 -18.93 -0.30 -11.14
C ASP A 432 -19.18 0.97 -11.96
N VAL A 433 -18.13 1.77 -12.14
CA VAL A 433 -18.31 3.19 -12.51
C VAL A 433 -18.00 3.56 -13.96
N LYS A 434 -17.17 2.81 -14.71
CA LYS A 434 -16.74 3.21 -16.08
C LYS A 434 -16.48 2.03 -17.02
N VAL A 435 -16.60 2.25 -18.34
CA VAL A 435 -16.28 1.30 -19.41
C VAL A 435 -15.43 1.97 -20.49
N CYS A 436 -14.34 1.31 -20.90
CA CYS A 436 -13.55 1.74 -22.05
C CYS A 436 -14.21 1.32 -23.38
N PRO A 437 -14.18 2.18 -24.44
CA PRO A 437 -13.63 3.54 -24.47
C PRO A 437 -14.66 4.64 -24.15
N ASP A 438 -15.93 4.27 -23.99
CA ASP A 438 -17.07 5.18 -24.01
C ASP A 438 -17.05 6.22 -22.87
N ASP A 439 -16.58 5.83 -21.68
CA ASP A 439 -16.57 6.71 -20.50
C ASP A 439 -15.22 7.44 -20.30
N LEU A 440 -14.20 7.17 -21.12
CA LEU A 440 -12.86 7.74 -20.94
C LEU A 440 -12.77 9.16 -21.48
N VAL A 441 -12.25 10.09 -20.68
CA VAL A 441 -12.22 11.53 -20.96
C VAL A 441 -10.81 12.11 -21.12
N GLY A 442 -9.78 11.34 -20.79
CA GLY A 442 -8.38 11.72 -20.89
C GLY A 442 -7.81 12.43 -19.65
N GLU A 443 -8.58 12.51 -18.58
CA GLU A 443 -8.13 13.00 -17.26
C GLU A 443 -7.76 11.77 -16.42
N VAL A 444 -6.54 11.75 -15.88
CA VAL A 444 -5.96 10.52 -15.34
C VAL A 444 -6.65 10.04 -14.06
N HIS A 445 -7.13 10.93 -13.20
CA HIS A 445 -7.82 10.53 -11.98
C HIS A 445 -9.21 9.96 -12.31
N ASP A 446 -9.96 10.65 -13.19
CA ASP A 446 -11.27 10.22 -13.67
C ASP A 446 -11.16 8.88 -14.42
N ASP A 447 -10.28 8.77 -15.40
CA ASP A 447 -10.08 7.53 -16.16
C ASP A 447 -9.48 6.41 -15.28
N GLY A 448 -8.74 6.77 -14.22
CA GLY A 448 -8.13 5.85 -13.27
C GLY A 448 -9.14 5.08 -12.42
N GLU A 449 -10.34 5.63 -12.18
CA GLU A 449 -11.44 4.92 -11.50
C GLU A 449 -11.79 3.59 -12.18
N LEU A 450 -11.63 3.48 -13.51
CA LEU A 450 -11.80 2.23 -14.26
C LEU A 450 -10.85 1.14 -13.75
N ILE A 451 -9.59 1.51 -13.53
CA ILE A 451 -8.53 0.59 -13.11
C ILE A 451 -8.64 0.29 -11.61
N GLY A 452 -8.87 1.31 -10.78
CA GLY A 452 -9.05 1.15 -9.35
C GLY A 452 -10.24 0.23 -9.01
N SER A 453 -11.39 0.46 -9.64
CA SER A 453 -12.59 -0.37 -9.42
C SER A 453 -12.45 -1.81 -9.94
N LEU A 454 -11.74 -2.00 -11.05
CA LEU A 454 -11.39 -3.35 -11.53
C LEU A 454 -10.48 -4.05 -10.51
N ALA A 455 -9.43 -3.39 -10.04
CA ALA A 455 -8.50 -3.95 -9.07
C ALA A 455 -9.23 -4.31 -7.76
N TRP A 456 -10.12 -3.44 -7.29
CA TRP A 456 -10.96 -3.71 -6.12
C TRP A 456 -11.93 -4.88 -6.34
N SER A 457 -12.55 -5.00 -7.52
CA SER A 457 -13.38 -6.15 -7.88
C SER A 457 -12.61 -7.48 -7.77
N LEU A 458 -11.32 -7.49 -8.11
CA LEU A 458 -10.44 -8.66 -7.96
C LEU A 458 -10.12 -8.92 -6.49
N HIS A 459 -9.87 -7.87 -5.70
CA HIS A 459 -9.67 -7.95 -4.26
C HIS A 459 -10.88 -8.57 -3.56
N GLU A 460 -12.10 -8.11 -3.85
CA GLU A 460 -13.32 -8.68 -3.26
C GLU A 460 -13.54 -10.12 -3.69
N LYS A 461 -13.24 -10.43 -4.96
CA LYS A 461 -13.45 -11.76 -5.52
C LYS A 461 -12.51 -12.82 -4.93
N PHE A 462 -11.23 -12.50 -4.77
CA PHE A 462 -10.17 -13.45 -4.41
C PHE A 462 -9.63 -13.26 -2.98
N GLY A 463 -10.04 -12.18 -2.31
CA GLY A 463 -9.48 -11.72 -1.04
C GLY A 463 -8.16 -10.95 -1.24
N ALA A 464 -7.82 -10.09 -0.26
CA ALA A 464 -6.66 -9.21 -0.29
C ALA A 464 -5.36 -9.90 -0.73
N GLU A 465 -5.01 -11.05 -0.14
CA GLU A 465 -3.74 -11.73 -0.42
C GLU A 465 -3.59 -12.11 -1.91
N LEU A 466 -4.62 -12.70 -2.52
CA LEU A 466 -4.56 -13.12 -3.92
C LEU A 466 -4.88 -11.98 -4.89
N GLY A 467 -5.82 -11.11 -4.56
CA GLY A 467 -6.18 -9.94 -5.36
C GLY A 467 -5.00 -8.98 -5.51
N ASP A 468 -4.37 -8.60 -4.39
CA ASP A 468 -3.23 -7.69 -4.40
C ASP A 468 -2.03 -8.29 -5.12
N LYS A 469 -1.77 -9.59 -4.91
CA LYS A 469 -0.70 -10.30 -5.62
C LYS A 469 -0.92 -10.36 -7.12
N LEU A 470 -2.17 -10.53 -7.55
CA LEU A 470 -2.55 -10.53 -8.95
C LEU A 470 -2.33 -9.15 -9.59
N VAL A 471 -2.83 -8.10 -8.94
CA VAL A 471 -2.68 -6.70 -9.38
C VAL A 471 -1.21 -6.29 -9.42
N TRP A 472 -0.43 -6.56 -8.36
CA TRP A 472 1.01 -6.31 -8.33
C TRP A 472 1.75 -7.07 -9.43
N SER A 473 1.42 -8.34 -9.66
CA SER A 473 2.04 -9.13 -10.73
C SER A 473 1.70 -8.61 -12.13
N ALA A 474 0.56 -7.95 -12.33
CA ALA A 474 0.23 -7.27 -13.59
C ALA A 474 1.03 -5.98 -13.75
N LEU A 475 1.03 -5.13 -12.71
CA LEU A 475 1.77 -3.86 -12.66
C LEU A 475 3.25 -4.04 -13.02
N THR A 476 3.92 -5.06 -12.47
CA THR A 476 5.35 -5.31 -12.73
C THR A 476 5.68 -5.69 -14.19
N LEU A 477 4.69 -5.97 -15.03
CA LEU A 477 4.88 -6.27 -16.45
C LEU A 477 4.72 -5.04 -17.35
N LEU A 478 4.24 -3.92 -16.80
CA LEU A 478 4.02 -2.69 -17.54
C LEU A 478 5.34 -2.04 -17.92
N THR A 479 5.35 -1.41 -19.09
CA THR A 479 6.47 -0.60 -19.58
C THR A 479 6.01 0.84 -19.75
N ARG A 480 6.96 1.74 -19.99
CA ARG A 480 6.64 3.12 -20.36
C ARG A 480 5.58 3.17 -21.44
N ASN A 481 4.60 4.04 -21.24
CA ASN A 481 3.49 4.29 -22.17
C ASN A 481 2.56 3.07 -22.32
N ALA A 482 2.41 2.24 -21.29
CA ALA A 482 1.46 1.14 -21.30
C ALA A 482 0.04 1.66 -21.56
N SER A 483 -0.66 1.01 -22.48
CA SER A 483 -2.08 1.24 -22.74
C SER A 483 -2.95 0.48 -21.72
N LEU A 484 -4.24 0.83 -21.65
CA LEU A 484 -5.22 0.08 -20.87
C LEU A 484 -5.33 -1.39 -21.34
N GLY A 485 -5.20 -1.63 -22.65
CA GLY A 485 -5.11 -2.97 -23.22
C GLY A 485 -3.85 -3.74 -22.78
N ASP A 486 -2.72 -3.06 -22.59
CA ASP A 486 -1.50 -3.70 -22.04
C ASP A 486 -1.68 -4.11 -20.58
N PHE A 487 -2.39 -3.31 -19.79
CA PHE A 487 -2.78 -3.70 -18.43
C PHE A 487 -3.68 -4.94 -18.43
N ALA A 488 -4.66 -5.03 -19.33
CA ALA A 488 -5.51 -6.21 -19.47
C ALA A 488 -4.72 -7.48 -19.83
N LYS A 489 -3.75 -7.37 -20.75
CA LYS A 489 -2.83 -8.46 -21.12
C LYS A 489 -1.93 -8.85 -19.95
N ALA A 490 -1.41 -7.87 -19.23
CA ALA A 490 -0.58 -8.09 -18.04
C ALA A 490 -1.35 -8.82 -16.95
N LEU A 491 -2.61 -8.45 -16.72
CA LEU A 491 -3.48 -9.11 -15.75
C LEU A 491 -3.83 -10.54 -16.18
N THR A 492 -4.11 -10.77 -17.46
CA THR A 492 -4.31 -12.11 -18.01
C THR A 492 -3.06 -12.98 -17.80
N ARG A 493 -1.87 -12.43 -18.08
CA ARG A 493 -0.60 -13.11 -17.87
C ARG A 493 -0.32 -13.42 -16.39
N ALA A 494 -0.63 -12.49 -15.49
CA ALA A 494 -0.53 -12.68 -14.06
C ALA A 494 -1.48 -13.79 -13.58
N THR A 495 -2.69 -13.82 -14.12
CA THR A 495 -3.70 -14.86 -13.85
C THR A 495 -3.20 -16.23 -14.30
N ASP A 496 -2.73 -16.36 -15.54
CA ASP A 496 -2.17 -17.61 -16.08
C ASP A 496 -1.02 -18.14 -15.22
N LYS A 497 -0.16 -17.26 -14.72
CA LYS A 497 0.95 -17.61 -13.82
C LYS A 497 0.41 -18.22 -12.52
N LEU A 498 -0.62 -17.63 -11.91
CA LEU A 498 -1.22 -18.14 -10.67
C LEU A 498 -2.04 -19.41 -10.88
N VAL A 499 -2.65 -19.58 -12.06
CA VAL A 499 -3.25 -20.88 -12.45
C VAL A 499 -2.17 -21.95 -12.59
N GLY A 500 -1.05 -21.61 -13.22
CA GLY A 500 0.10 -22.51 -13.39
C GLY A 500 0.75 -22.93 -12.08
N SER A 501 0.73 -22.08 -11.04
CA SER A 501 1.19 -22.44 -9.69
C SER A 501 0.15 -23.18 -8.85
N GLY A 502 -1.11 -23.24 -9.30
CA GLY A 502 -2.23 -23.85 -8.59
C GLY A 502 -2.84 -22.97 -7.49
N GLU A 503 -2.52 -21.68 -7.47
CA GLU A 503 -3.08 -20.69 -6.54
C GLU A 503 -4.46 -20.18 -7.01
N LEU A 504 -4.69 -20.18 -8.33
CA LEU A 504 -5.99 -19.93 -8.95
C LEU A 504 -6.44 -21.15 -9.78
N THR A 505 -7.74 -21.27 -10.00
CA THR A 505 -8.32 -22.29 -10.89
C THR A 505 -8.61 -21.74 -12.29
N ALA A 506 -8.88 -22.62 -13.26
CA ALA A 506 -9.33 -22.18 -14.59
C ALA A 506 -10.64 -21.38 -14.54
N ALA A 507 -11.54 -21.69 -13.60
CA ALA A 507 -12.79 -20.93 -13.42
C ALA A 507 -12.55 -19.53 -12.84
N ASP A 508 -11.48 -19.36 -12.05
CA ASP A 508 -11.04 -18.05 -11.58
C ASP A 508 -10.50 -17.22 -12.74
N ALA A 509 -9.75 -17.84 -13.66
CA ALA A 509 -9.31 -17.16 -14.88
C ALA A 509 -10.47 -16.72 -15.77
N ASP A 510 -11.51 -17.55 -15.92
CA ASP A 510 -12.74 -17.15 -16.61
C ASP A 510 -13.43 -15.96 -15.92
N THR A 511 -13.33 -15.88 -14.58
CA THR A 511 -13.87 -14.73 -13.81
C THR A 511 -13.07 -13.45 -14.08
N VAL A 512 -11.74 -13.52 -14.10
CA VAL A 512 -10.88 -12.36 -14.44
C VAL A 512 -11.19 -11.88 -15.85
N ALA A 513 -11.29 -12.80 -16.83
CA ALA A 513 -11.63 -12.45 -18.20
C ALA A 513 -13.03 -11.79 -18.30
N ALA A 514 -14.01 -12.25 -17.51
CA ALA A 514 -15.33 -11.65 -17.47
C ALA A 514 -15.31 -10.22 -16.89
N LEU A 515 -14.48 -9.97 -15.86
CA LEU A 515 -14.31 -8.63 -15.29
C LEU A 515 -13.62 -7.66 -16.26
N LEU A 516 -12.54 -8.10 -16.93
CA LEU A 516 -11.89 -7.32 -17.98
C LEU A 516 -12.89 -6.92 -19.07
N LYS A 517 -13.69 -7.90 -19.52
CA LYS A 517 -14.71 -7.68 -20.53
C LYS A 517 -15.83 -6.75 -20.08
N SER A 518 -16.27 -6.83 -18.82
CA SER A 518 -17.32 -5.94 -18.33
C SER A 518 -16.87 -4.48 -18.28
N ARG A 519 -15.55 -4.23 -18.23
CA ARG A 519 -14.93 -2.90 -18.29
C ARG A 519 -14.51 -2.48 -19.71
N GLY A 520 -14.79 -3.29 -20.72
CA GLY A 520 -14.39 -3.04 -22.11
C GLY A 520 -12.89 -3.17 -22.37
N LEU A 521 -12.12 -3.68 -21.39
CA LEU A 521 -10.66 -3.78 -21.50
C LEU A 521 -10.19 -4.91 -22.44
N ASP A 522 -11.09 -5.76 -22.90
CA ASP A 522 -10.83 -6.72 -23.99
C ASP A 522 -10.84 -6.08 -25.39
N ASP A 523 -11.21 -4.80 -25.49
CA ASP A 523 -11.28 -4.02 -26.74
C ASP A 523 -10.84 -2.55 -26.54
N CYS A 524 -9.83 -2.35 -25.68
CA CYS A 524 -9.33 -1.04 -25.22
C CYS A 524 -7.83 -0.84 -25.55
N GLU A 525 -7.43 -1.17 -26.76
CA GLU A 525 -6.07 -0.92 -27.25
C GLU A 525 -5.91 0.54 -27.70
N GLU A 526 -4.66 1.00 -27.91
CA GLU A 526 -4.35 2.33 -28.47
C GLU A 526 -5.03 2.59 -29.83
N VAL A 527 -5.38 1.52 -30.56
CA VAL A 527 -6.04 1.56 -31.87
C VAL A 527 -7.33 0.75 -31.87
N LEU A 528 -8.46 1.46 -31.87
CA LEU A 528 -9.80 0.88 -31.87
C LEU A 528 -10.21 0.40 -33.27
N ASP A 529 -10.81 -0.79 -33.34
CA ASP A 529 -11.26 -1.39 -34.59
C ASP A 529 -12.67 -0.93 -34.99
N LEU A 530 -12.80 -0.43 -36.22
CA LEU A 530 -14.04 -0.01 -36.91
C LEU A 530 -14.49 -1.02 -37.99
N SER A 531 -13.68 -2.06 -38.26
CA SER A 531 -13.93 -2.99 -39.36
C SER A 531 -15.30 -3.67 -39.24
N GLY A 532 -15.95 -3.89 -40.38
CA GLY A 532 -17.27 -4.54 -40.42
C GLY A 532 -18.42 -3.64 -39.95
N GLY A 533 -18.26 -2.32 -40.01
CA GLY A 533 -19.29 -1.34 -39.67
C GLY A 533 -19.46 -1.14 -38.15
N LYS A 534 -18.41 -1.37 -37.36
CA LYS A 534 -18.41 -1.01 -35.94
C LYS A 534 -18.32 0.51 -35.82
N SER A 535 -19.15 1.07 -34.95
CA SER A 535 -19.06 2.47 -34.51
C SER A 535 -18.28 2.55 -33.20
N ARG A 536 -17.50 3.62 -33.02
CA ARG A 536 -16.79 3.89 -31.76
C ARG A 536 -17.18 5.25 -31.23
N ARG A 537 -17.50 5.31 -29.95
CA ARG A 537 -17.70 6.57 -29.22
C ARG A 537 -16.55 6.79 -28.26
N THR A 538 -15.93 7.97 -28.31
CA THR A 538 -14.82 8.35 -27.43
C THR A 538 -14.96 9.82 -27.03
N HIS A 539 -14.00 10.34 -26.27
CA HIS A 539 -13.89 11.75 -25.96
C HIS A 539 -12.58 12.38 -26.44
N MET A 540 -12.57 13.70 -26.54
CA MET A 540 -11.37 14.52 -26.74
C MET A 540 -11.46 15.72 -25.80
N PHE A 541 -10.39 15.99 -25.04
CA PHE A 541 -10.31 17.14 -24.16
C PHE A 541 -10.12 18.43 -24.98
N GLY A 542 -10.86 19.48 -24.62
CA GLY A 542 -10.75 20.78 -25.26
C GLY A 542 -9.59 21.60 -24.69
N ILE A 543 -9.10 22.58 -25.46
CA ILE A 543 -8.09 23.53 -24.97
C ILE A 543 -8.60 24.29 -23.74
N GLU A 544 -9.90 24.58 -23.64
CA GLU A 544 -10.50 25.24 -22.48
C GLU A 544 -10.28 24.48 -21.17
N SER A 545 -10.29 23.14 -21.22
CA SER A 545 -9.97 22.30 -20.06
C SER A 545 -8.51 22.42 -19.65
N LEU A 546 -7.58 22.50 -20.61
CA LEU A 546 -6.15 22.62 -20.34
C LEU A 546 -5.75 24.00 -19.78
N VAL A 547 -6.45 25.06 -20.17
CA VAL A 547 -6.15 26.43 -19.72
C VAL A 547 -7.02 26.86 -18.54
N TYR A 548 -7.89 25.98 -18.05
CA TYR A 548 -8.74 26.27 -16.90
C TYR A 548 -7.90 26.71 -15.69
N GLY A 549 -8.34 27.77 -15.00
CA GLY A 549 -7.63 28.32 -13.84
C GLY A 549 -6.39 29.18 -14.15
N THR A 550 -5.83 29.12 -15.37
CA THR A 550 -4.65 29.94 -15.76
C THR A 550 -4.99 31.39 -16.09
N GLY A 551 -6.26 31.67 -16.37
CA GLY A 551 -6.74 32.97 -16.87
C GLY A 551 -6.48 33.21 -18.36
N ALA A 552 -5.86 32.25 -19.07
CA ALA A 552 -5.66 32.33 -20.51
C ALA A 552 -6.91 31.92 -21.30
N SER A 553 -7.04 32.42 -22.54
CA SER A 553 -8.13 32.07 -23.44
C SER A 553 -7.72 30.96 -24.42
N CYS A 554 -8.69 30.12 -24.83
CA CYS A 554 -8.44 29.11 -25.86
C CYS A 554 -7.84 29.71 -27.15
N VAL A 555 -8.32 30.89 -27.59
CA VAL A 555 -7.87 31.55 -28.82
C VAL A 555 -6.38 31.87 -28.80
N GLU A 556 -5.83 32.20 -27.63
CA GLU A 556 -4.39 32.46 -27.48
C GLU A 556 -3.56 31.19 -27.67
N TRP A 557 -4.07 30.06 -27.18
CA TRP A 557 -3.36 28.78 -27.14
C TRP A 557 -3.55 27.91 -28.39
N ARG A 558 -4.69 28.01 -29.09
CA ARG A 558 -4.97 27.21 -30.31
C ARG A 558 -3.99 27.45 -31.46
N ARG A 559 -3.17 28.51 -31.37
CA ARG A 559 -2.09 28.80 -32.35
C ARG A 559 -0.77 28.08 -32.02
N GLN A 560 -0.65 27.52 -30.83
CA GLN A 560 0.57 26.93 -30.29
C GLN A 560 0.39 25.46 -29.92
N LEU A 561 -0.87 24.99 -29.81
CA LEU A 561 -1.22 23.64 -29.44
C LEU A 561 -2.07 22.98 -30.52
N SER A 562 -1.70 21.76 -30.89
CA SER A 562 -2.55 20.80 -31.58
C SER A 562 -2.63 19.55 -30.71
N LEU A 563 -3.85 19.06 -30.53
CA LEU A 563 -4.20 17.84 -29.80
C LEU A 563 -4.64 16.77 -30.79
N GLN A 564 -4.88 15.57 -30.29
CA GLN A 564 -5.43 14.48 -31.07
C GLN A 564 -6.46 13.66 -30.29
N SER A 565 -7.25 12.85 -30.98
CA SER A 565 -8.14 11.90 -30.34
C SER A 565 -7.37 10.97 -29.41
N LEU A 566 -7.96 10.65 -28.26
CA LEU A 566 -7.39 9.76 -27.24
C LEU A 566 -7.01 8.39 -27.80
N PHE A 567 -7.74 7.94 -28.81
CA PHE A 567 -7.50 6.70 -29.52
C PHE A 567 -7.20 6.98 -31.00
N HIS A 568 -6.42 6.08 -31.59
CA HIS A 568 -6.42 5.90 -33.04
C HIS A 568 -7.53 4.93 -33.42
N PHE A 569 -7.90 4.93 -34.69
CA PHE A 569 -8.89 4.04 -35.24
C PHE A 569 -8.30 3.26 -36.41
N LYS A 570 -8.79 2.05 -36.65
CA LYS A 570 -8.43 1.27 -37.84
C LYS A 570 -9.65 0.63 -38.46
N SER A 571 -9.63 0.47 -39.78
CA SER A 571 -10.62 -0.32 -40.50
C SER A 571 -9.95 -1.12 -41.61
N THR A 572 -10.28 -2.41 -41.67
CA THR A 572 -9.86 -3.31 -42.75
C THR A 572 -11.07 -3.53 -43.65
N PRO A 573 -11.09 -2.94 -44.86
CA PRO A 573 -12.23 -3.04 -45.75
C PRO A 573 -12.39 -4.47 -46.29
N ASP A 574 -13.60 -4.79 -46.75
CA ASP A 574 -13.86 -6.00 -47.53
C ASP A 574 -12.97 -6.01 -48.78
N ARG A 575 -12.46 -7.19 -49.15
CA ARG A 575 -11.56 -7.34 -50.30
C ARG A 575 -12.20 -6.95 -51.65
N THR A 576 -13.52 -6.85 -51.70
CA THR A 576 -14.30 -6.45 -52.87
C THR A 576 -14.68 -4.97 -52.87
N ALA A 577 -14.41 -4.25 -51.78
CA ALA A 577 -14.66 -2.83 -51.65
C ALA A 577 -13.98 -2.02 -52.76
N LYS A 578 -14.55 -0.86 -53.08
CA LYS A 578 -14.03 0.08 -54.08
C LYS A 578 -13.50 1.37 -53.49
N GLY A 579 -13.80 1.60 -52.22
CA GLY A 579 -13.17 2.60 -51.41
C GLY A 579 -13.37 2.27 -49.95
N ILE A 580 -13.02 3.23 -49.11
CA ILE A 580 -13.38 3.26 -47.71
C ILE A 580 -13.74 4.70 -47.34
N ARG A 581 -14.80 4.86 -46.56
CA ARG A 581 -15.18 6.13 -45.96
C ARG A 581 -14.99 6.05 -44.45
N PHE A 582 -14.33 7.05 -43.90
CA PHE A 582 -14.42 7.35 -42.47
C PHE A 582 -15.34 8.54 -42.26
N THR A 583 -16.22 8.43 -41.28
CA THR A 583 -17.14 9.50 -40.87
C THR A 583 -16.90 9.80 -39.40
N VAL A 584 -16.87 11.10 -39.06
CA VAL A 584 -16.66 11.59 -37.72
C VAL A 584 -17.77 12.58 -37.37
N GLU A 585 -18.42 12.35 -36.24
CA GLU A 585 -19.43 13.23 -35.67
C GLU A 585 -18.98 13.72 -34.28
N LEU A 586 -18.96 15.03 -34.07
CA LEU A 586 -18.58 15.67 -32.82
C LEU A 586 -19.80 16.22 -32.08
N GLU A 587 -19.83 15.98 -30.78
CA GLU A 587 -20.79 16.56 -29.83
C GLU A 587 -20.03 17.41 -28.81
N PRO A 588 -19.86 18.73 -29.04
CA PRO A 588 -19.15 19.62 -28.12
C PRO A 588 -19.91 19.82 -26.80
N ARG A 589 -19.18 19.72 -25.68
CA ARG A 589 -19.69 19.97 -24.33
C ARG A 589 -19.46 21.43 -23.96
N GLY A 590 -20.41 22.27 -24.38
CA GLY A 590 -20.30 23.73 -24.25
C GLY A 590 -19.56 24.33 -25.46
N GLY A 591 -19.87 25.58 -25.81
CA GLY A 591 -19.25 26.25 -26.96
C GLY A 591 -19.52 25.60 -28.33
N THR A 592 -19.03 26.22 -29.40
CA THR A 592 -19.09 25.70 -30.78
C THR A 592 -17.82 26.03 -31.58
N ASP A 593 -16.74 26.44 -30.90
CA ASP A 593 -15.49 26.80 -31.57
C ASP A 593 -14.65 25.54 -31.81
N LEU A 594 -14.87 24.95 -32.99
CA LEU A 594 -14.23 23.72 -33.46
C LEU A 594 -13.22 24.04 -34.57
N ASP A 595 -12.12 23.29 -34.55
CA ASP A 595 -11.08 23.30 -35.57
C ASP A 595 -10.35 21.98 -35.49
N TRP A 596 -10.62 21.10 -36.44
CA TRP A 596 -10.15 19.73 -36.41
C TRP A 596 -9.91 19.19 -37.81
N SER A 597 -9.20 18.07 -37.87
CA SER A 597 -8.71 17.46 -39.08
C SER A 597 -8.77 15.95 -38.96
N ILE A 598 -9.00 15.27 -40.08
CA ILE A 598 -8.94 13.81 -40.20
C ILE A 598 -7.64 13.47 -40.92
N TYR A 599 -6.81 12.61 -40.32
CA TYR A 599 -5.60 12.07 -40.95
C TYR A 599 -5.74 10.56 -41.11
N VAL A 600 -5.41 10.04 -42.29
CA VAL A 600 -5.46 8.60 -42.58
C VAL A 600 -4.15 8.11 -43.15
N ARG A 601 -3.72 6.92 -42.74
CA ARG A 601 -2.56 6.23 -43.29
C ARG A 601 -2.88 4.76 -43.59
N SER A 602 -2.41 4.29 -44.73
CA SER A 602 -2.53 2.91 -45.18
C SER A 602 -1.44 2.02 -44.57
N GLY A 603 -1.81 0.81 -44.16
CA GLY A 603 -0.93 -0.25 -43.68
C GLY A 603 -0.33 -0.06 -42.28
N ARG A 604 -0.34 1.16 -41.72
CA ARG A 604 0.19 1.49 -40.38
C ARG A 604 -0.53 2.69 -39.77
N HIS A 605 -0.42 2.87 -38.44
CA HIS A 605 -0.94 4.05 -37.74
C HIS A 605 -0.38 5.37 -38.27
N VAL A 606 -1.15 6.44 -38.11
CA VAL A 606 -0.70 7.81 -38.41
C VAL A 606 0.44 8.16 -37.46
N GLY A 607 1.61 8.49 -38.00
CA GLY A 607 2.79 8.73 -37.17
C GLY A 607 2.84 10.16 -36.65
N PHE A 608 3.05 10.31 -35.34
CA PHE A 608 3.25 11.59 -34.68
C PHE A 608 4.74 11.91 -34.51
N ALA A 609 5.06 13.21 -34.49
CA ALA A 609 6.36 13.70 -34.08
C ALA A 609 6.19 14.99 -33.26
N MET A 610 7.14 15.28 -32.38
CA MET A 610 7.11 16.50 -31.57
C MET A 610 7.11 17.74 -32.47
N GLY A 611 6.10 18.59 -32.32
CA GLY A 611 6.05 19.95 -32.87
C GLY A 611 6.80 20.94 -31.99
N ASP A 612 6.36 22.20 -31.98
CA ASP A 612 6.99 23.23 -31.14
C ASP A 612 6.67 23.05 -29.64
N VAL A 613 5.46 22.56 -29.32
CA VAL A 613 4.99 22.38 -27.94
C VAL A 613 4.40 20.98 -27.70
N MET A 614 3.63 20.45 -28.67
CA MET A 614 2.95 19.15 -28.56
C MET A 614 3.22 18.26 -29.79
N PRO A 615 3.01 16.94 -29.69
CA PRO A 615 3.07 16.04 -30.84
C PRO A 615 2.04 16.41 -31.92
N GLU A 616 2.45 16.37 -33.18
CA GLU A 616 1.60 16.63 -34.34
C GLU A 616 1.65 15.46 -35.33
N ALA A 617 0.55 15.26 -36.06
CA ALA A 617 0.51 14.28 -37.14
C ALA A 617 1.49 14.67 -38.26
N ARG A 618 2.41 13.77 -38.63
CA ARG A 618 3.43 14.00 -39.68
C ARG A 618 3.42 12.96 -40.78
N ASN A 619 3.11 11.70 -40.43
CA ASN A 619 3.18 10.59 -41.35
C ASN A 619 1.76 10.08 -41.63
N TYR A 620 1.12 10.64 -42.65
CA TYR A 620 -0.20 10.26 -43.15
C TYR A 620 -0.20 10.28 -44.68
N ASP A 621 -1.12 9.53 -45.28
CA ASP A 621 -1.27 9.43 -46.73
C ASP A 621 -2.42 10.34 -47.23
N TYR A 622 -3.43 10.56 -46.39
CA TYR A 622 -4.62 11.34 -46.73
C TYR A 622 -5.00 12.26 -45.58
N SER A 623 -5.57 13.44 -45.89
CA SER A 623 -6.14 14.31 -44.87
C SER A 623 -7.33 15.12 -45.37
N VAL A 624 -8.18 15.52 -44.41
CA VAL A 624 -9.16 16.61 -44.55
C VAL A 624 -8.91 17.54 -43.37
N GLU A 625 -8.46 18.76 -43.64
CA GLU A 625 -7.96 19.68 -42.63
C GLU A 625 -8.84 20.92 -42.49
N GLY A 626 -8.87 21.52 -41.29
CA GLY A 626 -9.57 22.77 -41.00
C GLY A 626 -11.10 22.66 -41.01
N ILE A 627 -11.62 21.54 -40.52
CA ILE A 627 -13.06 21.32 -40.34
C ILE A 627 -13.53 22.11 -39.13
N THR A 628 -14.55 22.95 -39.31
CA THR A 628 -15.14 23.77 -38.24
C THR A 628 -16.57 23.36 -37.87
N ASP A 629 -17.14 22.40 -38.60
CA ASP A 629 -18.45 21.83 -38.33
C ASP A 629 -18.37 20.63 -37.37
N THR A 630 -19.52 20.17 -36.88
CA THR A 630 -19.63 18.96 -36.05
C THR A 630 -19.56 17.66 -36.87
N TYR A 631 -19.44 17.74 -38.18
CA TYR A 631 -19.41 16.59 -39.09
C TYR A 631 -18.21 16.71 -40.02
N GLY A 632 -17.52 15.59 -40.24
CA GLY A 632 -16.49 15.47 -41.25
C GLY A 632 -16.41 14.06 -41.81
N GLU A 633 -15.99 13.94 -43.05
CA GLU A 633 -15.74 12.64 -43.69
C GLU A 633 -14.51 12.70 -44.59
N ILE A 634 -13.89 11.54 -44.77
CA ILE A 634 -12.85 11.32 -45.78
C ILE A 634 -13.17 10.03 -46.54
N VAL A 635 -13.09 10.08 -47.87
CA VAL A 635 -13.31 8.94 -48.75
C VAL A 635 -12.00 8.65 -49.49
N ILE A 636 -11.55 7.40 -49.40
CA ILE A 636 -10.35 6.91 -50.09
C ILE A 636 -10.82 5.86 -51.10
N ASP A 637 -10.66 6.14 -52.38
CA ASP A 637 -11.11 5.28 -53.49
C ASP A 637 -10.05 5.18 -54.61
N GLU A 638 -10.43 4.59 -55.74
CA GLU A 638 -9.55 4.44 -56.91
C GLU A 638 -9.02 5.76 -57.50
N THR A 639 -9.60 6.89 -57.13
CA THR A 639 -9.21 8.24 -57.58
C THR A 639 -8.32 8.98 -56.58
N SER A 640 -8.15 8.43 -55.37
CA SER A 640 -7.26 8.99 -54.34
C SER A 640 -5.78 8.80 -54.70
N ASP A 641 -4.90 9.57 -54.07
CA ASP A 641 -3.44 9.44 -54.19
C ASP A 641 -2.81 9.30 -52.79
N PRO A 642 -2.24 8.15 -52.43
CA PRO A 642 -2.20 6.91 -53.22
C PRO A 642 -3.59 6.30 -53.46
N PRO A 643 -3.80 5.51 -54.53
CA PRO A 643 -5.09 4.90 -54.81
C PRO A 643 -5.47 3.86 -53.75
N PHE A 644 -6.77 3.69 -53.52
CA PHE A 644 -7.30 2.69 -52.59
C PHE A 644 -6.81 1.27 -52.90
N ASP A 645 -6.37 0.55 -51.86
CA ASP A 645 -5.94 -0.84 -51.89
C ASP A 645 -6.75 -1.65 -50.85
N PRO A 646 -7.72 -2.48 -51.29
CA PRO A 646 -8.58 -3.26 -50.39
C PRO A 646 -7.83 -4.39 -49.65
N THR A 647 -6.51 -4.52 -49.87
CA THR A 647 -5.66 -5.44 -49.10
C THR A 647 -5.00 -4.79 -47.89
N GLN A 648 -5.09 -3.46 -47.76
CA GLN A 648 -4.52 -2.71 -46.64
C GLN A 648 -5.55 -2.49 -45.53
N THR A 649 -5.05 -2.40 -44.30
CA THR A 649 -5.79 -1.78 -43.19
C THR A 649 -5.52 -0.27 -43.21
N TYR A 650 -6.56 0.53 -43.07
CA TYR A 650 -6.46 1.98 -42.99
C TYR A 650 -6.57 2.43 -41.55
N TYR A 651 -5.68 3.33 -41.13
CA TYR A 651 -5.63 3.86 -39.78
C TYR A 651 -5.95 5.35 -39.79
N MET A 652 -6.85 5.77 -38.92
CA MET A 652 -7.34 7.14 -38.82
C MET A 652 -7.05 7.72 -37.43
N VAL A 653 -6.72 9.00 -37.37
CA VAL A 653 -6.69 9.78 -36.14
C VAL A 653 -7.32 11.15 -36.39
N ILE A 654 -7.91 11.73 -35.36
CA ILE A 654 -8.43 13.10 -35.41
C ILE A 654 -7.37 14.00 -34.77
N GLY A 655 -6.87 15.01 -35.48
CA GLY A 655 -6.10 16.09 -34.87
C GLY A 655 -6.98 17.32 -34.69
N HIS A 656 -6.86 18.05 -33.59
CA HIS A 656 -7.72 19.21 -33.34
C HIS A 656 -7.07 20.31 -32.50
N ALA A 657 -7.68 21.48 -32.58
CA ALA A 657 -7.48 22.63 -31.72
C ALA A 657 -8.83 23.16 -31.18
N ASN A 658 -9.81 22.25 -31.04
CA ASN A 658 -11.13 22.53 -30.46
C ASN A 658 -10.99 23.21 -29.09
N CYS A 659 -11.75 24.29 -28.89
CA CYS A 659 -11.85 24.92 -27.58
C CYS A 659 -12.60 24.05 -26.57
N PRO A 660 -13.83 23.57 -26.87
CA PRO A 660 -14.55 22.72 -25.93
C PRO A 660 -14.12 21.26 -26.02
N SER A 661 -14.27 20.54 -24.91
CA SER A 661 -14.20 19.07 -24.92
C SER A 661 -15.34 18.51 -25.77
N THR A 662 -15.09 17.42 -26.47
CA THR A 662 -16.01 16.84 -27.46
C THR A 662 -16.20 15.35 -27.20
N ALA A 663 -17.44 14.88 -27.21
CA ALA A 663 -17.68 13.46 -27.48
C ALA A 663 -17.59 13.25 -29.00
N VAL A 664 -17.07 12.11 -29.41
CA VAL A 664 -16.75 11.81 -30.81
C VAL A 664 -17.33 10.45 -31.15
N SER A 665 -18.11 10.38 -32.23
CA SER A 665 -18.49 9.12 -32.85
C SER A 665 -17.70 8.95 -34.15
N VAL A 666 -17.08 7.79 -34.34
CA VAL A 666 -16.31 7.45 -35.53
C VAL A 666 -16.84 6.16 -36.14
N ASP A 667 -17.06 6.20 -37.44
CA ASP A 667 -17.58 5.08 -38.23
C ASP A 667 -16.70 4.83 -39.46
N SER A 668 -16.74 3.60 -39.97
CA SER A 668 -16.17 3.26 -41.27
C SER A 668 -17.15 2.47 -42.15
N ALA A 669 -17.11 2.71 -43.45
CA ALA A 669 -17.93 2.02 -44.45
C ALA A 669 -17.14 1.74 -45.73
N ASP A 670 -17.38 0.58 -46.34
CA ASP A 670 -16.73 0.06 -47.56
C ASP A 670 -17.41 0.46 -48.88
#